data_AF-A0A8H2Y1M1-F1
#
_entry.id   AF-A0A8H2Y1M1-F1
#
_cell.length_a   1.000
_cell.length_b   1.000
_cell.length_c   1.000
_cell.angle_alpha   90.00
_cell.angle_beta   90.00
_cell.angle_gamma   90.00
#
_symmetry.space_group_name_H-M   'P 1'
#
loop_
_entity.id
_entity.type
_entity.pdbx_description
1 polymer ?
#
loop_
_entity_poly.entity_id
_entity_poly.type
_entity_poly.pdbx_seq_one_letter_code
_entity_poly.pdbx_strand_id
1 'polypeptide(L)'
;MPKRKLHAAPSQPTPKRSKILESELKGVEGAFKQFQPTQEFADQYGLNLEGADVYYQEDFIPSETANEWYEELNELDTWYRPTLKVYGREVVQSRLIAAYITDPNVTVKYSGHPVTLHTDYPRALRAIQDQVEEQLGVTFNHVMLNKYEDGSVYIGKHSDTKENKVIASVSLGAVRSFVMSPKSTGRNKASKSASSGTRRWDLANGSLVVMQGNTQENWKVSSWFAITISFSANIDPSSAPARNPEATESYGRTNIFDFSPASFHLNFQNMASTSAAPTITVPSTSSSTRSSRIAPHSHIKGLGLSPEGNALPASAGFIGQEMAREACGVVVELVKSRKFSGRALLLAGAPGTGKTALALAISQELGAKVPFCPMVGSEVYSAEVKKTEVLAEVFRRAIGLRIKETKEVYEGELTELTPTESENPLSGYGKTISNVVIGLKTVKGTKQLRLDPGIYESILKEKIVVGDVVYIEANTGAVKRVGRSDAYASAFDLESDTYVPLPKGEVHKKKQLVQDVTLGDLDSANARPSGGQDVLSVMGQLVKSNRTEITEKLRREVNKVVKGYVDQGVAEVVPGVVFIDEVHMLDIECFTYLNLLLESPMAPTVILATNRGKSLVRGTTDVYSAHGIPSDLLDRCLIVKTDPYTRVQVSQVVALRASVEGLTLGPGTLDRLAEEGEKGSLRYALQLITPANIVASLSGRKEILPTDIGEMNELFLDAKTSAGMMAAAGGGYTGGASS
;
A
#
# COMPACT_ATOMS: atom_id res chain seq x y z
N MET A 1 6.86 -45.96 -54.70
CA MET A 1 8.17 -46.06 -55.41
C MET A 1 8.07 -45.20 -56.68
N PRO A 2 9.11 -44.47 -57.13
CA PRO A 2 9.64 -43.26 -56.50
C PRO A 2 10.10 -42.14 -57.51
N LYS A 3 10.52 -40.97 -56.96
CA LYS A 3 11.49 -39.96 -57.49
C LYS A 3 11.04 -39.14 -58.74
N ARG A 4 11.34 -37.83 -58.89
CA ARG A 4 12.58 -37.11 -58.57
C ARG A 4 12.39 -35.58 -58.62
N LYS A 5 13.19 -34.91 -57.77
CA LYS A 5 13.50 -33.48 -57.61
C LYS A 5 13.61 -32.63 -58.89
N LEU A 6 13.26 -31.34 -58.77
CA LEU A 6 13.97 -30.21 -59.40
C LEU A 6 14.06 -29.03 -58.41
N HIS A 7 15.25 -28.44 -58.33
CA HIS A 7 15.68 -27.38 -57.43
C HIS A 7 15.19 -26.00 -57.89
N ALA A 8 14.77 -25.15 -56.95
CA ALA A 8 14.56 -23.71 -57.17
C ALA A 8 15.65 -22.89 -56.44
N ALA A 9 16.16 -21.88 -57.14
CA ALA A 9 17.21 -20.96 -56.73
C ALA A 9 16.73 -19.94 -55.65
N PRO A 10 17.64 -19.33 -54.87
CA PRO A 10 17.27 -18.50 -53.73
C PRO A 10 16.79 -17.10 -54.16
N SER A 11 15.55 -16.76 -53.82
CA SER A 11 15.02 -15.39 -53.91
C SER A 11 15.41 -14.59 -52.66
N GLN A 12 16.09 -13.46 -52.88
CA GLN A 12 16.53 -12.52 -51.84
C GLN A 12 15.34 -11.95 -51.02
N PRO A 13 15.48 -11.78 -49.70
CA PRO A 13 14.46 -11.14 -48.88
C PRO A 13 14.46 -9.61 -49.06
N THR A 14 13.30 -9.07 -49.37
CA THR A 14 12.99 -7.64 -49.39
C THR A 14 13.22 -7.00 -48.01
N PRO A 15 13.97 -5.88 -47.90
CA PRO A 15 14.22 -5.23 -46.62
C PRO A 15 12.98 -4.47 -46.12
N LYS A 16 12.64 -4.69 -44.85
CA LYS A 16 11.55 -4.05 -44.12
C LYS A 16 11.74 -2.52 -44.06
N ARG A 17 10.60 -1.83 -44.17
CA ARG A 17 10.33 -0.38 -44.21
C ARG A 17 10.89 0.47 -43.04
N SER A 18 11.71 -0.09 -42.15
CA SER A 18 12.27 0.58 -40.98
C SER A 18 13.69 1.13 -41.18
N LYS A 19 14.38 0.80 -42.29
CA LYS A 19 15.76 1.27 -42.56
C LYS A 19 15.87 2.48 -43.49
N ILE A 20 14.76 2.94 -44.07
CA ILE A 20 14.74 4.12 -44.96
C ILE A 20 14.47 5.42 -44.16
N LEU A 21 13.83 5.32 -42.98
CA LEU A 21 13.60 6.45 -42.07
C LEU A 21 14.83 6.85 -41.23
N GLU A 22 15.81 5.96 -41.06
CA GLU A 22 17.06 6.27 -40.31
C GLU A 22 18.14 6.95 -41.18
N SER A 23 18.05 6.86 -42.51
CA SER A 23 19.00 7.50 -43.43
C SER A 23 18.60 8.90 -43.86
N GLU A 24 17.33 9.28 -43.75
CA GLU A 24 16.82 10.62 -44.12
C GLU A 24 16.77 11.62 -42.94
N LEU A 25 17.11 11.18 -41.71
CA LEU A 25 17.26 12.05 -40.53
C LEU A 25 18.71 12.49 -40.25
N LYS A 26 19.68 12.12 -41.10
CA LYS A 26 21.10 12.52 -40.97
C LYS A 26 21.46 13.83 -41.67
N GLY A 27 20.47 14.65 -41.99
CA GLY A 27 20.66 15.81 -42.87
C GLY A 27 19.97 17.10 -42.42
N VAL A 28 19.83 17.37 -41.11
CA VAL A 28 19.57 18.72 -40.57
C VAL A 28 20.13 18.83 -39.14
N GLU A 29 21.45 18.84 -38.99
CA GLU A 29 22.08 19.32 -37.74
C GLU A 29 22.21 20.86 -37.82
N GLY A 30 21.15 21.55 -37.42
CA GLY A 30 21.27 22.94 -36.98
C GLY A 30 22.13 22.95 -35.71
N ALA A 31 23.32 23.52 -35.80
CA ALA A 31 24.41 23.43 -34.83
C ALA A 31 24.00 23.83 -33.41
N PHE A 32 23.86 22.85 -32.53
CA PHE A 32 23.79 23.04 -31.09
C PHE A 32 25.22 23.04 -30.52
N LYS A 33 25.65 24.14 -29.88
CA LYS A 33 26.96 24.20 -29.20
C LYS A 33 26.86 23.50 -27.84
N GLN A 34 27.43 22.30 -27.72
CA GLN A 34 27.72 21.70 -26.42
C GLN A 34 28.87 22.46 -25.75
N PHE A 35 28.89 22.50 -24.42
CA PHE A 35 30.06 22.99 -23.70
C PHE A 35 31.22 22.02 -23.94
N GLN A 36 32.29 22.52 -24.58
CA GLN A 36 33.54 21.79 -24.77
C GLN A 36 34.54 22.32 -23.74
N PRO A 37 34.64 21.68 -22.56
CA PRO A 37 35.62 22.10 -21.56
C PRO A 37 37.03 21.95 -22.12
N THR A 38 37.91 22.89 -21.77
CA THR A 38 39.35 22.69 -21.97
C THR A 38 39.81 21.48 -21.15
N GLN A 39 40.91 20.84 -21.56
CA GLN A 39 41.45 19.68 -20.83
C GLN A 39 41.72 20.04 -19.35
N GLU A 40 42.27 21.23 -19.12
CA GLU A 40 42.52 21.78 -17.78
C GLU A 40 41.24 21.91 -16.94
N PHE A 41 40.16 22.43 -17.53
CA PHE A 41 38.87 22.56 -16.85
C PHE A 41 38.26 21.19 -16.52
N ALA A 42 38.33 20.24 -17.46
CA ALA A 42 37.81 18.90 -17.26
C ALA A 42 38.57 18.14 -16.16
N ASP A 43 39.89 18.27 -16.12
CA ASP A 43 40.75 17.63 -15.13
C ASP A 43 40.56 18.25 -13.73
N GLN A 44 40.32 19.56 -13.66
CA GLN A 44 40.16 20.28 -12.40
C GLN A 44 38.76 20.13 -11.78
N TYR A 45 37.70 20.14 -12.60
CA TYR A 45 36.31 20.24 -12.10
C TYR A 45 35.43 19.02 -12.43
N GLY A 46 35.92 18.02 -13.17
CA GLY A 46 35.15 16.83 -13.56
C GLY A 46 34.85 15.87 -12.40
N LEU A 47 33.60 15.42 -12.27
CA LEU A 47 33.17 14.53 -11.17
C LEU A 47 33.34 13.02 -11.41
N ASN A 48 33.99 12.63 -12.52
CA ASN A 48 34.29 11.26 -12.95
C ASN A 48 33.17 10.22 -12.64
N LEU A 49 32.04 10.35 -13.36
CA LEU A 49 30.87 9.48 -13.22
C LEU A 49 30.68 8.64 -14.49
N GLU A 50 30.41 7.35 -14.33
CA GLU A 50 30.22 6.45 -15.47
C GLU A 50 29.00 6.89 -16.32
N GLY A 51 29.26 7.23 -17.59
CA GLY A 51 28.22 7.65 -18.54
C GLY A 51 27.56 9.00 -18.20
N ALA A 52 28.24 9.87 -17.44
CA ALA A 52 27.79 11.22 -17.13
C ALA A 52 28.92 12.26 -17.28
N ASP A 53 28.56 13.37 -17.90
CA ASP A 53 29.42 14.54 -18.09
C ASP A 53 28.97 15.63 -17.11
N VAL A 54 29.63 15.68 -15.94
CA VAL A 54 29.30 16.60 -14.86
C VAL A 54 30.55 17.30 -14.34
N TYR A 55 30.47 18.62 -14.21
CA TYR A 55 31.52 19.48 -13.69
C TYR A 55 31.02 20.26 -12.48
N TYR A 56 31.84 20.40 -11.45
CA TYR A 56 31.55 21.19 -10.25
C TYR A 56 32.71 22.13 -9.94
N GLN A 57 32.43 23.43 -9.91
CA GLN A 57 33.35 24.48 -9.53
C GLN A 57 32.82 25.17 -8.28
N GLU A 58 33.50 24.98 -7.15
CA GLU A 58 33.10 25.51 -5.85
C GLU A 58 33.17 27.04 -5.80
N ASP A 59 34.30 27.61 -6.24
CA ASP A 59 34.58 29.05 -6.19
C ASP A 59 34.32 29.72 -7.55
N PHE A 60 33.11 29.55 -8.11
CA PHE A 60 32.77 30.19 -9.39
C PHE A 60 32.47 31.70 -9.21
N ILE A 61 31.66 32.05 -8.22
CA ILE A 61 31.35 33.43 -7.85
C ILE A 61 31.98 33.76 -6.49
N PRO A 62 32.69 34.89 -6.34
CA PRO A 62 33.18 35.35 -5.04
C PRO A 62 32.06 35.44 -4.02
N SER A 63 32.29 34.99 -2.78
CA SER A 63 31.22 34.87 -1.77
C SER A 63 30.53 36.21 -1.44
N GLU A 64 31.24 37.34 -1.54
CA GLU A 64 30.67 38.68 -1.35
C GLU A 64 29.61 38.99 -2.42
N THR A 65 29.98 38.85 -3.71
CA THR A 65 29.07 39.01 -4.84
C THR A 65 27.91 38.00 -4.81
N ALA A 66 28.19 36.75 -4.41
CA ALA A 66 27.16 35.72 -4.28
C ALA A 66 26.11 36.08 -3.20
N ASN A 67 26.54 36.71 -2.09
CA ASN A 67 25.64 37.19 -1.04
C ASN A 67 24.79 38.38 -1.51
N GLU A 68 25.39 39.35 -2.21
CA GLU A 68 24.66 40.49 -2.79
C GLU A 68 23.57 40.02 -3.76
N TRP A 69 23.90 39.09 -4.66
CA TRP A 69 22.93 38.51 -5.58
C TRP A 69 21.88 37.67 -4.88
N TYR A 70 22.25 36.96 -3.81
CA TYR A 70 21.28 36.23 -3.00
C TYR A 70 20.26 37.19 -2.37
N GLU A 71 20.70 38.29 -1.77
CA GLU A 71 19.81 39.30 -1.18
C GLU A 71 18.87 39.90 -2.22
N GLU A 72 19.38 40.33 -3.38
CA GLU A 72 18.57 40.88 -4.48
C GLU A 72 17.51 39.87 -4.98
N LEU A 73 17.92 38.62 -5.25
CA LEU A 73 17.01 37.60 -5.77
C LEU A 73 16.02 37.08 -4.71
N ASN A 74 16.37 37.16 -3.43
CA ASN A 74 15.51 36.72 -2.33
C ASN A 74 14.26 37.60 -2.18
N GLU A 75 14.34 38.88 -2.57
CA GLU A 75 13.26 39.87 -2.46
C GLU A 75 12.39 40.03 -3.72
N LEU A 76 12.61 39.22 -4.77
CA LEU A 76 11.80 39.29 -5.99
C LEU A 76 10.31 39.09 -5.71
N ASP A 77 9.46 39.91 -6.33
CA ASP A 77 8.00 39.80 -6.27
C ASP A 77 7.43 38.73 -7.21
N THR A 78 8.26 38.21 -8.13
CA THR A 78 7.92 37.17 -9.12
C THR A 78 7.88 35.75 -8.54
N TRP A 79 8.28 35.56 -7.28
CA TRP A 79 8.25 34.25 -6.63
C TRP A 79 6.82 33.74 -6.46
N TYR A 80 6.51 32.57 -7.03
CA TYR A 80 5.21 31.94 -6.86
C TYR A 80 5.30 30.42 -6.69
N ARG A 81 4.24 29.81 -6.16
CA ARG A 81 4.13 28.36 -6.04
C ARG A 81 3.20 27.82 -7.14
N PRO A 82 3.75 27.18 -8.19
CA PRO A 82 2.95 26.68 -9.30
C PRO A 82 2.11 25.49 -8.84
N THR A 83 0.91 25.39 -9.39
CA THR A 83 0.04 24.23 -9.23
C THR A 83 0.28 23.29 -10.40
N LEU A 84 0.93 22.15 -10.16
CA LEU A 84 1.14 21.12 -11.16
C LEU A 84 -0.02 20.12 -11.15
N LYS A 85 -0.49 19.69 -12.32
CA LYS A 85 -1.30 18.47 -12.40
C LYS A 85 -0.38 17.25 -12.44
N VAL A 86 -0.32 16.53 -11.34
CA VAL A 86 0.41 15.26 -11.22
C VAL A 86 -0.63 14.16 -11.04
N TYR A 87 -0.68 13.21 -11.99
CA TYR A 87 -1.70 12.13 -12.02
C TYR A 87 -3.15 12.65 -11.91
N GLY A 88 -3.47 13.75 -12.60
CA GLY A 88 -4.83 14.31 -12.65
C GLY A 88 -5.27 15.11 -11.42
N ARG A 89 -4.42 15.28 -10.40
CA ARG A 89 -4.68 16.13 -9.21
C ARG A 89 -3.82 17.39 -9.25
N GLU A 90 -4.37 18.51 -8.82
CA GLU A 90 -3.67 19.79 -8.67
C GLU A 90 -2.84 19.79 -7.38
N VAL A 91 -1.51 19.87 -7.51
CA VAL A 91 -0.55 19.88 -6.41
C VAL A 91 0.25 21.17 -6.47
N VAL A 92 0.10 22.01 -5.45
CA VAL A 92 0.95 23.18 -5.25
C VAL A 92 2.36 22.71 -4.90
N GLN A 93 3.36 23.14 -5.67
CA GLN A 93 4.76 22.82 -5.38
C GLN A 93 5.19 23.40 -4.03
N SER A 94 6.03 22.66 -3.30
CA SER A 94 6.53 23.09 -1.98
C SER A 94 7.57 24.21 -2.06
N ARG A 95 8.26 24.35 -3.21
CA ARG A 95 9.25 25.40 -3.46
C ARG A 95 8.62 26.57 -4.21
N LEU A 96 9.18 27.75 -4.01
CA LEU A 96 8.89 28.92 -4.84
C LEU A 96 9.70 28.80 -6.15
N ILE A 97 9.10 29.17 -7.27
CA ILE A 97 9.81 29.28 -8.55
C ILE A 97 9.61 30.67 -9.13
N ALA A 98 10.56 31.08 -9.96
CA ALA A 98 10.44 32.20 -10.89
C ALA A 98 11.12 31.78 -12.20
N ALA A 99 10.60 32.21 -13.35
CA ALA A 99 11.18 31.87 -14.64
C ALA A 99 11.28 33.11 -15.52
N TYR A 100 12.43 33.28 -16.15
CA TYR A 100 12.71 34.42 -17.02
C TYR A 100 13.17 33.95 -18.40
N ILE A 101 12.87 34.76 -19.41
CA ILE A 101 13.20 34.46 -20.81
C ILE A 101 13.78 35.68 -21.50
N THR A 102 14.81 35.47 -22.33
CA THR A 102 15.50 36.55 -23.03
C THR A 102 14.84 36.92 -24.36
N ASP A 103 14.07 36.00 -24.96
CA ASP A 103 13.30 36.24 -26.19
C ASP A 103 11.78 35.98 -25.94
N PRO A 104 10.91 37.00 -26.11
CA PRO A 104 9.47 36.86 -25.90
C PRO A 104 8.77 35.90 -26.87
N ASN A 105 9.42 35.47 -27.96
CA ASN A 105 8.85 34.54 -28.95
C ASN A 105 9.04 33.06 -28.57
N VAL A 106 9.72 32.74 -27.46
CA VAL A 106 9.99 31.36 -27.05
C VAL A 106 8.97 30.90 -26.00
N THR A 107 8.25 29.81 -26.28
CA THR A 107 7.31 29.20 -25.32
C THR A 107 7.97 28.02 -24.60
N VAL A 108 8.19 28.12 -23.29
CA VAL A 108 8.78 27.02 -22.50
C VAL A 108 7.69 26.28 -21.72
N LYS A 109 7.66 24.94 -21.82
CA LYS A 109 6.80 24.07 -21.01
C LYS A 109 7.63 23.40 -19.93
N TYR A 110 7.30 23.59 -18.66
CA TYR A 110 7.96 22.85 -17.57
C TYR A 110 7.06 21.69 -17.11
N SER A 111 7.55 20.45 -17.25
CA SER A 111 6.80 19.24 -16.88
C SER A 111 5.40 19.16 -17.51
N GLY A 112 5.21 19.73 -18.70
CA GLY A 112 3.93 19.77 -19.41
C GLY A 112 2.97 20.90 -18.99
N HIS A 113 3.36 21.80 -18.09
CA HIS A 113 2.52 22.90 -17.57
C HIS A 113 2.99 24.28 -18.06
N PRO A 114 2.06 25.25 -18.23
CA PRO A 114 2.41 26.64 -18.50
C PRO A 114 3.08 27.26 -17.27
N VAL A 115 4.27 27.83 -17.46
CA VAL A 115 5.01 28.60 -16.45
C VAL A 115 4.81 30.07 -16.76
N THR A 116 4.58 30.89 -15.73
CA THR A 116 4.63 32.35 -15.89
C THR A 116 6.06 32.76 -16.22
N LEU A 117 6.29 33.21 -17.45
CA LEU A 117 7.58 33.68 -17.95
C LEU A 117 7.63 35.21 -17.84
N HIS A 118 8.68 35.71 -17.19
CA HIS A 118 8.93 37.15 -17.07
C HIS A 118 10.03 37.58 -18.06
N THR A 119 9.84 38.74 -18.68
CA THR A 119 10.81 39.34 -19.62
C THR A 119 11.71 40.38 -18.96
N ASP A 120 11.28 40.94 -17.83
CA ASP A 120 12.02 41.94 -17.08
C ASP A 120 13.09 41.26 -16.22
N TYR A 121 14.28 41.06 -16.79
CA TYR A 121 15.40 40.38 -16.14
C TYR A 121 15.95 41.21 -14.95
N PRO A 122 15.98 40.67 -13.72
CA PRO A 122 16.69 41.29 -12.59
C PRO A 122 18.17 41.49 -12.92
N ARG A 123 18.78 42.52 -12.35
CA ARG A 123 20.17 42.88 -12.64
C ARG A 123 21.12 41.77 -12.21
N ALA A 124 20.94 41.21 -11.01
CA ALA A 124 21.70 40.05 -10.54
C ALA A 124 21.56 38.85 -11.48
N LEU A 125 20.33 38.56 -11.96
CA LEU A 125 20.08 37.42 -12.84
C LEU A 125 20.78 37.58 -14.20
N ARG A 126 20.79 38.80 -14.76
CA ARG A 126 21.52 39.09 -16.00
C ARG A 126 23.03 38.93 -15.81
N ALA A 127 23.57 39.46 -14.71
CA ALA A 127 25.00 39.34 -14.41
C ALA A 127 25.44 37.87 -14.23
N ILE A 128 24.61 37.05 -13.56
CA ILE A 128 24.85 35.61 -13.42
C ILE A 128 24.82 34.92 -14.78
N GLN A 129 23.83 35.24 -15.62
CA GLN A 129 23.74 34.67 -16.96
C GLN A 129 24.97 35.01 -17.80
N ASP A 130 25.39 36.28 -17.81
CA ASP A 130 26.56 36.73 -18.58
C ASP A 130 27.83 35.97 -18.15
N GLN A 131 28.07 35.79 -16.85
CA GLN A 131 29.23 35.03 -16.36
C GLN A 131 29.16 33.53 -16.71
N VAL A 132 27.98 32.92 -16.63
CA VAL A 132 27.81 31.51 -17.00
C VAL A 132 27.98 31.31 -18.51
N GLU A 133 27.46 32.21 -19.34
CA GLU A 133 27.62 32.18 -20.79
C GLU A 133 29.07 32.43 -21.22
N GLU A 134 29.79 33.34 -20.55
CA GLU A 134 31.21 33.60 -20.77
C GLU A 134 32.06 32.36 -20.41
N GLN A 135 31.81 31.74 -19.26
CA GLN A 135 32.54 30.56 -18.81
C GLN A 135 32.32 29.33 -19.71
N LEU A 136 31.08 29.14 -20.19
CA LEU A 136 30.71 27.92 -20.94
C LEU A 136 30.72 28.11 -22.45
N GLY A 137 30.75 29.35 -22.96
CA GLY A 137 30.64 29.63 -24.39
C GLY A 137 29.32 29.16 -25.03
N VAL A 138 28.29 28.94 -24.20
CA VAL A 138 26.94 28.48 -24.57
C VAL A 138 25.96 29.58 -24.20
N THR A 139 25.02 29.91 -25.08
CA THR A 139 23.93 30.84 -24.79
C THR A 139 22.71 30.12 -24.25
N PHE A 140 22.01 30.73 -23.30
CA PHE A 140 20.83 30.16 -22.68
C PHE A 140 19.59 31.01 -22.99
N ASN A 141 18.52 30.35 -23.42
CA ASN A 141 17.29 31.04 -23.84
C ASN A 141 16.29 31.25 -22.71
N HIS A 142 16.39 30.49 -21.62
CA HIS A 142 15.56 30.67 -20.44
C HIS A 142 16.31 30.28 -19.16
N VAL A 143 15.84 30.83 -18.05
CA VAL A 143 16.36 30.55 -16.72
C VAL A 143 15.23 30.27 -15.74
N MET A 144 15.40 29.23 -14.94
CA MET A 144 14.47 28.83 -13.89
C MET A 144 15.14 29.01 -12.54
N LEU A 145 14.55 29.85 -11.70
CA LEU A 145 14.97 30.03 -10.33
C LEU A 145 14.11 29.17 -9.41
N ASN A 146 14.74 28.56 -8.42
CA ASN A 146 14.06 27.73 -7.43
C ASN A 146 14.44 28.20 -6.03
N LYS A 147 13.48 28.74 -5.27
CA LYS A 147 13.67 29.21 -3.89
C LYS A 147 13.10 28.22 -2.87
N TYR A 148 13.89 27.95 -1.85
CA TYR A 148 13.63 26.96 -0.81
C TYR A 148 13.82 27.65 0.54
N GLU A 149 12.75 27.69 1.32
CA GLU A 149 12.67 28.55 2.51
C GLU A 149 13.53 28.03 3.66
N ASP A 150 13.63 26.70 3.81
CA ASP A 150 14.40 26.04 4.85
C ASP A 150 14.88 24.64 4.42
N GLY A 151 15.61 23.94 5.30
CA GLY A 151 16.11 22.58 5.06
C GLY A 151 15.03 21.49 4.97
N SER A 152 13.75 21.82 5.17
CA SER A 152 12.62 20.88 5.04
C SER A 152 12.07 20.80 3.60
N VAL A 153 12.39 21.79 2.75
CA VAL A 153 11.96 21.84 1.35
C VAL A 153 13.06 21.28 0.44
N TYR A 154 12.73 20.29 -0.39
CA TYR A 154 13.66 19.68 -1.33
C TYR A 154 12.97 19.15 -2.58
N ILE A 155 13.75 18.92 -3.65
CA ILE A 155 13.28 18.23 -4.84
C ILE A 155 13.72 16.77 -4.83
N GLY A 156 12.76 15.86 -4.92
CA GLY A 156 13.02 14.42 -4.97
C GLY A 156 13.82 14.03 -6.22
N LYS A 157 14.29 12.78 -6.26
CA LYS A 157 15.10 12.24 -7.36
C LYS A 157 14.36 12.34 -8.70
N HIS A 158 14.83 13.20 -9.58
CA HIS A 158 14.27 13.43 -10.91
C HIS A 158 15.37 13.43 -11.97
N SER A 159 14.98 13.55 -13.22
CA SER A 159 15.87 13.89 -14.34
C SER A 159 15.14 14.90 -15.19
N ASP A 160 15.85 15.93 -15.63
CA ASP A 160 15.28 16.94 -16.53
C ASP A 160 14.84 16.33 -17.87
N THR A 161 13.98 17.06 -18.57
CA THR A 161 13.45 16.67 -19.88
C THR A 161 14.58 16.50 -20.89
N LYS A 162 14.46 15.50 -21.77
CA LYS A 162 15.47 15.15 -22.79
C LYS A 162 15.81 16.28 -23.78
N GLU A 163 15.00 17.32 -23.80
CA GLU A 163 15.19 18.51 -24.63
C GLU A 163 16.30 19.42 -24.08
N ASN A 164 16.60 19.37 -22.78
CA ASN A 164 17.64 20.16 -22.12
C ASN A 164 19.01 19.48 -22.29
N LYS A 165 19.81 19.95 -23.26
CA LYS A 165 21.09 19.33 -23.63
C LYS A 165 22.29 19.78 -22.78
N VAL A 166 22.26 21.01 -22.24
CA VAL A 166 23.25 21.55 -21.29
C VAL A 166 22.49 22.24 -20.18
N ILE A 167 22.77 21.87 -18.93
CA ILE A 167 22.18 22.46 -17.74
C ILE A 167 23.30 23.04 -16.88
N ALA A 168 23.29 24.35 -16.72
CA ALA A 168 24.20 25.06 -15.82
C ALA A 168 23.40 25.54 -14.60
N SER A 169 23.88 25.25 -13.40
CA SER A 169 23.21 25.62 -12.15
C SER A 169 24.15 26.37 -11.22
N VAL A 170 23.79 27.60 -10.87
CA VAL A 170 24.48 28.40 -9.84
C VAL A 170 23.74 28.29 -8.52
N SER A 171 24.47 28.00 -7.43
CA SER A 171 23.93 27.87 -6.08
C SER A 171 24.24 29.09 -5.23
N LEU A 172 23.23 29.77 -4.67
CA LEU A 172 23.40 30.94 -3.81
C LEU A 172 22.81 30.70 -2.41
N GLY A 173 23.47 31.25 -1.39
CA GLY A 173 23.10 31.16 0.02
C GLY A 173 23.81 30.01 0.76
N ALA A 174 23.15 29.43 1.75
CA ALA A 174 23.76 28.43 2.62
C ALA A 174 24.15 27.13 1.85
N VAL A 175 25.22 26.45 2.29
CA VAL A 175 25.76 25.21 1.69
C VAL A 175 24.71 24.08 1.66
N ARG A 176 24.70 23.28 0.59
CA ARG A 176 23.68 22.23 0.39
C ARG A 176 24.18 20.99 -0.32
N SER A 177 23.53 19.86 -0.06
CA SER A 177 23.95 18.60 -0.67
C SER A 177 23.26 18.30 -2.01
N PHE A 178 24.08 18.15 -3.05
CA PHE A 178 23.71 17.64 -4.36
C PHE A 178 23.94 16.13 -4.43
N VAL A 179 22.91 15.38 -4.82
CA VAL A 179 22.98 13.91 -4.83
C VAL A 179 22.65 13.36 -6.22
N MET A 180 23.55 12.55 -6.77
CA MET A 180 23.35 11.83 -8.03
C MET A 180 23.23 10.32 -7.80
N SER A 181 22.20 9.71 -8.40
CA SER A 181 21.96 8.26 -8.33
C SER A 181 21.87 7.65 -9.74
N PRO A 182 22.55 6.52 -10.04
CA PRO A 182 22.42 5.86 -11.34
C PRO A 182 20.98 5.42 -11.61
N LYS A 183 20.52 5.51 -12.86
CA LYS A 183 19.26 4.92 -13.32
C LYS A 183 19.46 3.41 -13.53
N SER A 184 18.57 2.60 -12.98
CA SER A 184 18.60 1.15 -13.18
C SER A 184 18.15 0.83 -14.61
N THR A 185 19.10 0.56 -15.50
CA THR A 185 18.80 -0.02 -16.82
C THR A 185 18.48 -1.50 -16.64
N GLY A 186 17.26 -1.87 -17.00
CA GLY A 186 16.80 -3.25 -16.94
C GLY A 186 17.46 -4.10 -18.02
N ARG A 187 18.56 -4.76 -17.67
CA ARG A 187 19.12 -6.04 -18.20
C ARG A 187 20.57 -6.12 -17.70
N ASN A 188 20.97 -7.26 -17.15
CA ASN A 188 22.28 -7.57 -16.55
C ASN A 188 22.47 -7.12 -15.09
N LYS A 189 21.78 -7.83 -14.19
CA LYS A 189 21.98 -7.79 -12.72
C LYS A 189 23.14 -8.68 -12.21
N ALA A 190 24.04 -9.13 -13.09
CA ALA A 190 25.07 -10.13 -12.76
C ALA A 190 26.51 -9.62 -12.81
N SER A 191 26.76 -8.34 -13.12
CA SER A 191 28.08 -7.74 -12.97
C SER A 191 27.97 -6.23 -12.73
N LYS A 192 27.84 -5.80 -11.48
CA LYS A 192 28.22 -4.43 -11.14
C LYS A 192 29.17 -4.47 -9.95
N SER A 193 30.40 -4.07 -10.25
CA SER A 193 31.44 -3.72 -9.28
C SER A 193 30.89 -2.72 -8.26
N ALA A 194 31.39 -2.80 -7.03
CA ALA A 194 30.95 -2.03 -5.86
C ALA A 194 31.16 -0.49 -5.96
N SER A 195 31.46 0.05 -7.14
CA SER A 195 31.83 1.46 -7.36
C SER A 195 30.73 2.37 -7.93
N SER A 196 29.58 1.84 -8.39
CA SER A 196 28.46 2.61 -8.98
C SER A 196 27.36 2.91 -7.94
N GLY A 197 27.76 3.48 -6.80
CA GLY A 197 26.84 3.92 -5.73
C GLY A 197 26.28 5.33 -5.95
N THR A 198 25.24 5.70 -5.21
CA THR A 198 24.78 7.09 -5.10
C THR A 198 25.92 7.97 -4.59
N ARG A 199 26.16 9.11 -5.26
CA ARG A 199 27.21 10.08 -4.93
C ARG A 199 26.60 11.38 -4.39
N ARG A 200 27.30 12.03 -3.46
CA ARG A 200 26.87 13.28 -2.79
C ARG A 200 28.02 14.29 -2.80
N TRP A 201 27.71 15.54 -3.11
CA TRP A 201 28.61 16.70 -3.06
C TRP A 201 27.92 17.82 -2.29
N ASP A 202 28.68 18.70 -1.67
CA ASP A 202 28.16 19.89 -1.02
C ASP A 202 28.43 21.11 -1.91
N LEU A 203 27.36 21.75 -2.39
CA LEU A 203 27.38 22.94 -3.22
C LEU A 203 27.58 24.17 -2.31
N ALA A 204 28.71 24.85 -2.49
CA ALA A 204 29.03 26.07 -1.78
C ALA A 204 28.22 27.28 -2.30
N ASN A 205 28.25 28.36 -1.54
CA ASN A 205 27.70 29.65 -1.98
C ASN A 205 28.51 30.18 -3.16
N GLY A 206 27.84 30.52 -4.26
CA GLY A 206 28.49 30.98 -5.48
C GLY A 206 29.04 29.85 -6.36
N SER A 207 28.72 28.58 -6.08
CA SER A 207 29.23 27.45 -6.85
C SER A 207 28.46 27.19 -8.14
N LEU A 208 29.14 26.59 -9.13
CA LEU A 208 28.60 26.21 -10.44
C LEU A 208 28.62 24.69 -10.63
N VAL A 209 27.48 24.13 -11.04
CA VAL A 209 27.37 22.75 -11.52
C VAL A 209 26.94 22.76 -12.99
N VAL A 210 27.67 22.03 -13.83
CA VAL A 210 27.32 21.85 -15.25
C VAL A 210 27.03 20.38 -15.50
N MET A 211 25.89 20.08 -16.10
CA MET A 211 25.50 18.73 -16.52
C MET A 211 25.15 18.72 -18.00
N GLN A 212 25.71 17.76 -18.75
CA GLN A 212 25.43 17.63 -20.18
C GLN A 212 25.48 16.17 -20.66
N GLY A 213 25.33 15.97 -21.97
CA GLY A 213 25.49 14.68 -22.63
C GLY A 213 24.41 13.68 -22.20
N ASN A 214 24.83 12.45 -21.90
CA ASN A 214 23.92 11.37 -21.50
C ASN A 214 23.61 11.35 -19.99
N THR A 215 24.01 12.39 -19.24
CA THR A 215 23.82 12.46 -17.79
C THR A 215 22.36 12.27 -17.40
N GLN A 216 21.44 12.96 -18.09
CA GLN A 216 20.00 12.91 -17.83
C GLN A 216 19.39 11.57 -18.23
N GLU A 217 20.05 10.77 -19.08
CA GLU A 217 19.61 9.42 -19.44
C GLU A 217 20.07 8.37 -18.44
N ASN A 218 21.27 8.55 -17.88
CA ASN A 218 21.94 7.56 -17.05
C ASN A 218 21.82 7.83 -15.54
N TRP A 219 21.51 9.07 -15.13
CA TRP A 219 21.50 9.48 -13.73
C TRP A 219 20.22 10.23 -13.35
N LYS A 220 19.87 10.16 -12.07
CA LYS A 220 18.84 10.99 -11.42
C LYS A 220 19.52 11.93 -10.44
N VAL A 221 19.07 13.17 -10.40
CA VAL A 221 19.54 14.21 -9.50
C VAL A 221 18.49 14.53 -8.45
N SER A 222 18.93 14.85 -7.25
CA SER A 222 18.11 15.46 -6.20
C SER A 222 18.92 16.52 -5.50
N SER A 223 18.25 17.59 -5.11
CA SER A 223 18.89 18.69 -4.42
C SER A 223 17.97 19.31 -3.36
N TRP A 224 18.60 19.96 -2.39
CA TRP A 224 18.04 20.65 -1.25
C TRP A 224 18.60 22.06 -1.35
N PHE A 225 17.84 23.15 -1.22
CA PHE A 225 18.35 24.44 -1.74
C PHE A 225 17.98 25.65 -0.87
N ALA A 226 18.38 26.85 -1.34
CA ALA A 226 17.97 28.19 -0.87
C ALA A 226 17.55 29.04 -2.08
N ILE A 227 18.43 29.32 -3.06
CA ILE A 227 18.08 29.71 -4.45
C ILE A 227 18.97 28.96 -5.45
N THR A 228 18.39 28.27 -6.44
CA THR A 228 19.11 27.65 -7.57
C THR A 228 18.70 28.29 -8.87
N ILE A 229 19.67 28.67 -9.68
CA ILE A 229 19.44 29.29 -10.99
C ILE A 229 19.87 28.28 -12.04
N SER A 230 18.90 27.62 -12.67
CA SER A 230 19.16 26.61 -13.71
C SER A 230 18.91 27.20 -15.08
N PHE A 231 19.96 27.27 -15.88
CA PHE A 231 19.90 27.65 -17.29
C PHE A 231 19.76 26.39 -18.15
N SER A 232 18.91 26.42 -19.17
CA SER A 232 18.73 25.32 -20.11
C SER A 232 18.69 25.84 -21.54
N ALA A 233 19.36 25.16 -22.47
CA ALA A 233 19.38 25.51 -23.89
C ALA A 233 18.44 24.59 -24.68
N ASN A 234 17.41 25.17 -25.33
CA ASN A 234 16.43 24.48 -26.19
C ASN A 234 16.58 24.90 -27.67
N ILE A 235 16.12 24.04 -28.61
CA ILE A 235 16.17 24.26 -30.06
C ILE A 235 15.31 25.46 -30.49
N ASP A 236 15.85 26.32 -31.37
CA ASP A 236 15.18 27.46 -31.99
C ASP A 236 14.04 27.00 -32.96
N PRO A 237 12.79 27.46 -32.78
CA PRO A 237 11.66 27.12 -33.65
C PRO A 237 11.75 27.67 -35.09
N SER A 238 12.72 28.52 -35.42
CA SER A 238 12.77 29.26 -36.69
C SER A 238 13.23 28.47 -37.93
N SER A 239 13.46 27.15 -37.84
CA SER A 239 14.03 26.35 -38.94
C SER A 239 13.07 25.39 -39.68
N ALA A 240 11.75 25.53 -39.50
CA ALA A 240 10.75 24.77 -40.29
C ALA A 240 10.28 25.55 -41.54
N PRO A 241 10.20 24.94 -42.74
CA PRO A 241 9.86 25.67 -43.96
C PRO A 241 8.39 26.13 -43.98
N ALA A 242 8.18 27.34 -44.48
CA ALA A 242 6.90 28.05 -44.52
C ALA A 242 5.76 27.25 -45.15
N ARG A 243 4.57 27.32 -44.54
CA ARG A 243 3.28 26.98 -45.18
C ARG A 243 2.39 28.21 -45.25
N ASN A 244 1.77 28.35 -46.41
CA ASN A 244 1.00 29.46 -46.96
C ASN A 244 -0.09 30.01 -46.00
N PRO A 245 -0.31 31.34 -45.93
CA PRO A 245 -1.36 31.94 -45.13
C PRO A 245 -2.61 32.21 -45.98
N GLU A 246 -3.74 31.63 -45.60
CA GLU A 246 -5.07 32.15 -46.01
C GLU A 246 -6.15 31.62 -45.04
N ALA A 247 -7.15 32.48 -44.79
CA ALA A 247 -8.28 32.32 -43.88
C ALA A 247 -8.04 32.70 -42.39
N THR A 248 -7.82 33.99 -42.18
CA THR A 248 -8.35 34.72 -41.03
C THR A 248 -9.89 34.68 -40.98
N GLU A 249 -10.40 34.80 -39.75
CA GLU A 249 -11.47 35.70 -39.32
C GLU A 249 -12.79 35.12 -38.77
N SER A 250 -13.12 35.65 -37.59
CA SER A 250 -14.46 36.00 -37.09
C SER A 250 -15.29 34.91 -36.37
N TYR A 251 -15.37 35.00 -35.04
CA TYR A 251 -16.50 35.64 -34.32
C TYR A 251 -16.40 35.32 -32.82
N GLY A 252 -16.44 36.37 -32.00
CA GLY A 252 -16.57 36.27 -30.55
C GLY A 252 -18.02 36.17 -30.08
N ARG A 253 -18.18 36.24 -28.74
CA ARG A 253 -19.39 36.19 -27.89
C ARG A 253 -19.86 34.76 -27.56
N THR A 254 -20.13 34.37 -26.30
CA THR A 254 -20.77 35.10 -25.20
C THR A 254 -20.68 34.32 -23.87
N ASN A 255 -20.74 35.06 -22.76
CA ASN A 255 -21.35 34.78 -21.45
C ASN A 255 -20.76 33.76 -20.48
N ILE A 256 -20.07 34.33 -19.48
CA ILE A 256 -20.38 34.25 -18.03
C ILE A 256 -21.59 33.36 -17.70
N PHE A 257 -21.34 32.24 -17.01
CA PHE A 257 -22.21 31.72 -15.97
C PHE A 257 -21.37 31.15 -14.81
N ASP A 258 -22.01 31.25 -13.67
CA ASP A 258 -21.52 31.21 -12.30
C ASP A 258 -21.07 29.82 -11.80
N PHE A 259 -20.39 29.85 -10.67
CA PHE A 259 -19.78 28.74 -9.94
C PHE A 259 -20.73 27.59 -9.54
N SER A 260 -20.20 26.36 -9.56
CA SER A 260 -20.43 25.35 -8.52
C SER A 260 -19.28 24.33 -8.46
N PRO A 261 -18.69 24.07 -7.28
CA PRO A 261 -17.64 23.08 -7.11
C PRO A 261 -18.22 21.77 -6.55
N ALA A 262 -18.39 20.74 -7.39
CA ALA A 262 -18.55 19.37 -6.88
C ALA A 262 -18.32 18.34 -8.00
N SER A 263 -17.11 17.79 -8.09
CA SER A 263 -16.84 16.46 -8.66
C SER A 263 -15.42 16.01 -8.30
N PHE A 264 -15.22 15.60 -7.04
CA PHE A 264 -14.18 14.63 -6.70
C PHE A 264 -14.91 13.31 -6.42
N HIS A 265 -14.93 12.43 -7.41
CA HIS A 265 -15.45 11.07 -7.27
C HIS A 265 -14.35 10.23 -6.60
N LEU A 266 -14.62 9.71 -5.40
CA LEU A 266 -13.81 8.62 -4.84
C LEU A 266 -14.02 7.41 -5.72
N ASN A 267 -12.93 6.92 -6.31
CA ASN A 267 -12.95 5.83 -7.26
C ASN A 267 -13.14 4.49 -6.51
N PHE A 268 -14.35 4.26 -5.98
CA PHE A 268 -14.77 2.98 -5.39
C PHE A 268 -14.84 1.86 -6.45
N GLN A 269 -14.84 2.19 -7.74
CA GLN A 269 -14.98 1.23 -8.83
C GLN A 269 -13.78 0.27 -8.99
N ASN A 270 -12.56 0.65 -8.59
CA ASN A 270 -11.39 -0.21 -8.76
C ASN A 270 -11.12 -1.20 -7.61
N MET A 271 -11.89 -1.14 -6.51
CA MET A 271 -11.86 -2.18 -5.48
C MET A 271 -12.80 -3.36 -5.77
N ALA A 272 -13.66 -3.25 -6.79
CA ALA A 272 -14.66 -4.26 -7.11
C ALA A 272 -14.20 -5.37 -8.08
N SER A 273 -12.92 -5.39 -8.50
CA SER A 273 -12.42 -6.28 -9.56
C SER A 273 -11.38 -7.31 -9.14
N THR A 274 -11.09 -7.49 -7.85
CA THR A 274 -10.21 -8.58 -7.37
C THR A 274 -10.87 -9.44 -6.29
N SER A 275 -12.07 -9.93 -6.58
CA SER A 275 -12.48 -11.24 -6.09
C SER A 275 -12.75 -12.13 -7.30
N ALA A 276 -11.69 -12.76 -7.82
CA ALA A 276 -11.89 -14.00 -8.54
C ALA A 276 -12.54 -14.97 -7.55
N ALA A 277 -13.85 -15.15 -7.67
CA ALA A 277 -14.54 -16.21 -6.98
C ALA A 277 -13.84 -17.53 -7.38
N PRO A 278 -13.42 -18.37 -6.42
CA PRO A 278 -12.96 -19.70 -6.78
C PRO A 278 -14.11 -20.38 -7.50
N THR A 279 -13.82 -20.94 -8.68
CA THR A 279 -14.71 -21.80 -9.44
C THR A 279 -15.47 -22.72 -8.49
N ILE A 280 -16.79 -22.54 -8.40
CA ILE A 280 -17.66 -23.48 -7.70
C ILE A 280 -17.77 -24.69 -8.64
N THR A 281 -16.83 -25.62 -8.51
CA THR A 281 -17.13 -27.01 -8.81
C THR A 281 -18.20 -27.43 -7.80
N VAL A 282 -19.38 -27.82 -8.27
CA VAL A 282 -20.35 -28.55 -7.45
C VAL A 282 -19.60 -29.78 -6.93
N PRO A 283 -19.29 -29.87 -5.62
CA PRO A 283 -18.77 -31.11 -5.10
C PRO A 283 -19.94 -32.08 -5.19
N SER A 284 -19.71 -33.25 -5.81
CA SER A 284 -20.42 -34.45 -5.37
C SER A 284 -20.42 -34.42 -3.85
N THR A 285 -21.57 -34.68 -3.23
CA THR A 285 -21.77 -34.80 -1.78
C THR A 285 -20.92 -35.94 -1.20
N SER A 286 -19.60 -35.80 -1.25
CA SER A 286 -18.69 -36.29 -0.24
C SER A 286 -18.59 -35.18 0.78
N SER A 287 -18.96 -35.48 2.01
CA SER A 287 -18.84 -34.66 3.20
C SER A 287 -17.39 -34.27 3.52
N SER A 288 -16.73 -33.52 2.64
CA SER A 288 -15.47 -32.86 2.97
C SER A 288 -15.82 -31.54 3.66
N THR A 289 -16.15 -31.64 4.94
CA THR A 289 -16.00 -30.54 5.89
C THR A 289 -14.68 -29.84 5.56
N ARG A 290 -14.74 -28.58 5.07
CA ARG A 290 -13.58 -27.70 5.06
C ARG A 290 -13.12 -27.60 6.51
N SER A 291 -12.18 -28.46 6.92
CA SER A 291 -11.66 -28.41 8.27
C SER A 291 -10.90 -27.09 8.37
N SER A 292 -11.42 -26.15 9.16
CA SER A 292 -10.64 -24.99 9.55
C SER A 292 -9.38 -25.52 10.21
N ARG A 293 -8.19 -25.11 9.76
CA ARG A 293 -6.94 -25.45 10.49
C ARG A 293 -7.14 -25.07 11.95
N ILE A 294 -6.93 -26.03 12.85
CA ILE A 294 -7.28 -25.86 14.25
C ILE A 294 -6.21 -24.98 14.92
N ALA A 295 -6.38 -23.67 14.83
CA ALA A 295 -5.51 -22.71 15.52
C ALA A 295 -5.60 -22.90 17.05
N PRO A 296 -4.55 -22.54 17.82
CA PRO A 296 -4.52 -22.72 19.28
C PRO A 296 -5.75 -22.16 20.01
N HIS A 297 -6.32 -21.05 19.55
CA HIS A 297 -7.46 -20.37 20.18
C HIS A 297 -8.79 -20.49 19.41
N SER A 298 -8.88 -21.36 18.40
CA SER A 298 -10.09 -21.55 17.57
C SER A 298 -11.34 -22.02 18.35
N HIS A 299 -11.12 -22.65 19.51
CA HIS A 299 -12.14 -23.14 20.43
C HIS A 299 -12.79 -22.02 21.26
N ILE A 300 -12.18 -20.85 21.35
CA ILE A 300 -12.70 -19.69 22.09
C ILE A 300 -13.81 -19.02 21.29
N LYS A 301 -14.99 -18.88 21.88
CA LYS A 301 -16.19 -18.29 21.26
C LYS A 301 -16.70 -17.02 21.93
N GLY A 302 -16.19 -16.69 23.12
CA GLY A 302 -16.58 -15.54 23.93
C GLY A 302 -15.98 -15.64 25.32
N LEU A 303 -16.33 -14.73 26.23
CA LEU A 303 -15.84 -14.76 27.61
C LEU A 303 -16.59 -15.79 28.49
N GLY A 304 -17.78 -16.22 28.07
CA GLY A 304 -18.56 -17.22 28.82
C GLY A 304 -19.08 -16.68 30.15
N LEU A 305 -19.58 -15.44 30.13
CA LEU A 305 -20.18 -14.77 31.27
C LEU A 305 -21.69 -15.00 31.30
N SER A 306 -22.25 -15.01 32.50
CA SER A 306 -23.70 -14.91 32.75
C SER A 306 -24.23 -13.51 32.41
N PRO A 307 -25.56 -13.32 32.24
CA PRO A 307 -26.16 -12.00 32.05
C PRO A 307 -25.82 -11.00 33.18
N GLU A 308 -25.56 -11.49 34.39
CA GLU A 308 -25.17 -10.69 35.56
C GLU A 308 -23.67 -10.31 35.55
N GLY A 309 -22.89 -10.84 34.60
CA GLY A 309 -21.46 -10.57 34.45
C GLY A 309 -20.52 -11.56 35.15
N ASN A 310 -21.05 -12.55 35.87
CA ASN A 310 -20.24 -13.57 36.55
C ASN A 310 -19.73 -14.63 35.57
N ALA A 311 -18.48 -15.07 35.73
CA ALA A 311 -17.88 -16.08 34.86
C ALA A 311 -18.36 -17.49 35.20
N LEU A 312 -18.83 -18.23 34.18
CA LEU A 312 -19.19 -19.64 34.36
C LEU A 312 -17.93 -20.51 34.30
N PRO A 313 -17.77 -21.55 35.17
CA PRO A 313 -16.52 -22.32 35.30
C PRO A 313 -15.98 -22.90 33.99
N ALA A 314 -16.87 -23.39 33.12
CA ALA A 314 -16.54 -23.86 31.77
C ALA A 314 -17.62 -23.40 30.78
N SER A 315 -17.33 -22.39 29.97
CA SER A 315 -18.28 -21.82 29.00
C SER A 315 -17.57 -21.08 27.87
N ALA A 316 -18.20 -21.06 26.69
CA ALA A 316 -17.69 -20.38 25.49
C ALA A 316 -16.24 -20.74 25.09
N GLY A 317 -15.79 -21.96 25.44
CA GLY A 317 -14.44 -22.45 25.20
C GLY A 317 -13.41 -22.09 26.28
N PHE A 318 -13.77 -21.29 27.29
CA PHE A 318 -12.93 -21.05 28.46
C PHE A 318 -13.17 -22.05 29.57
N ILE A 319 -12.12 -22.31 30.32
CA ILE A 319 -12.11 -23.07 31.56
C ILE A 319 -11.33 -22.26 32.59
N GLY A 320 -11.91 -22.01 33.77
CA GLY A 320 -11.24 -21.23 34.83
C GLY A 320 -11.02 -19.76 34.48
N GLN A 321 -9.96 -19.13 35.01
CA GLN A 321 -9.68 -17.68 34.83
C GLN A 321 -10.88 -16.78 35.12
N GLU A 322 -11.71 -17.12 36.12
CA GLU A 322 -13.01 -16.48 36.37
C GLU A 322 -12.85 -14.97 36.61
N MET A 323 -12.01 -14.58 37.57
CA MET A 323 -11.71 -13.17 37.87
C MET A 323 -11.23 -12.39 36.65
N ALA A 324 -10.34 -12.98 35.83
CA ALA A 324 -9.83 -12.33 34.63
C ALA A 324 -10.92 -12.16 33.56
N ARG A 325 -11.80 -13.16 33.40
CA ARG A 325 -12.93 -13.11 32.46
C ARG A 325 -13.98 -12.09 32.88
N GLU A 326 -14.31 -12.03 34.17
CA GLU A 326 -15.22 -11.03 34.74
C GLU A 326 -14.67 -9.60 34.54
N ALA A 327 -13.39 -9.39 34.86
CA ALA A 327 -12.73 -8.11 34.61
C ALA A 327 -12.73 -7.73 33.13
N CYS A 328 -12.47 -8.69 32.23
CA CYS A 328 -12.58 -8.48 30.79
C CYS A 328 -14.03 -8.15 30.35
N GLY A 329 -15.03 -8.74 30.99
CA GLY A 329 -16.45 -8.43 30.76
C GLY A 329 -16.79 -6.98 31.09
N VAL A 330 -16.29 -6.49 32.23
CA VAL A 330 -16.42 -5.08 32.62
C VAL A 330 -15.74 -4.17 31.58
N VAL A 331 -14.56 -4.55 31.08
CA VAL A 331 -13.87 -3.79 30.03
C VAL A 331 -14.68 -3.77 28.73
N VAL A 332 -15.26 -4.91 28.31
CA VAL A 332 -16.15 -4.97 27.14
C VAL A 332 -17.30 -3.99 27.30
N GLU A 333 -17.92 -3.91 28.47
CA GLU A 333 -19.02 -2.99 28.73
C GLU A 333 -18.56 -1.52 28.73
N LEU A 334 -17.38 -1.21 29.29
CA LEU A 334 -16.78 0.13 29.22
C LEU A 334 -16.49 0.57 27.78
N VAL A 335 -16.08 -0.37 26.93
CA VAL A 335 -15.86 -0.13 25.49
C VAL A 335 -17.19 0.11 24.79
N LYS A 336 -18.19 -0.75 25.01
CA LYS A 336 -19.55 -0.58 24.45
C LYS A 336 -20.19 0.74 24.88
N SER A 337 -19.97 1.16 26.12
CA SER A 337 -20.46 2.43 26.66
C SER A 337 -19.62 3.66 26.25
N ARG A 338 -18.58 3.48 25.42
CA ARG A 338 -17.64 4.54 24.98
C ARG A 338 -16.91 5.28 26.12
N LYS A 339 -16.76 4.64 27.28
CA LYS A 339 -16.07 5.21 28.47
C LYS A 339 -14.61 4.74 28.61
N PHE A 340 -14.14 3.94 27.67
CA PHE A 340 -12.78 3.38 27.65
C PHE A 340 -11.79 4.16 26.77
N SER A 341 -12.13 5.37 26.32
CA SER A 341 -11.28 6.19 25.45
C SER A 341 -9.98 6.61 26.15
N GLY A 342 -8.85 6.57 25.44
CA GLY A 342 -7.54 6.99 25.96
C GLY A 342 -6.92 6.04 27.00
N ARG A 343 -7.49 4.85 27.19
CA ARG A 343 -7.01 3.83 28.13
C ARG A 343 -6.58 2.57 27.39
N ALA A 344 -5.73 1.77 28.04
CA ALA A 344 -5.35 0.45 27.57
C ALA A 344 -5.70 -0.62 28.61
N LEU A 345 -5.97 -1.85 28.16
CA LEU A 345 -6.08 -3.02 29.02
C LEU A 345 -4.72 -3.73 29.04
N LEU A 346 -4.12 -3.93 30.21
CA LEU A 346 -2.89 -4.70 30.37
C LEU A 346 -3.20 -6.08 30.97
N LEU A 347 -2.98 -7.14 30.19
CA LEU A 347 -3.04 -8.52 30.63
C LEU A 347 -1.66 -8.96 31.15
N ALA A 348 -1.56 -9.19 32.46
CA ALA A 348 -0.31 -9.58 33.12
C ALA A 348 -0.39 -11.01 33.66
N GLY A 349 0.64 -11.83 33.42
CA GLY A 349 0.75 -13.14 34.06
C GLY A 349 1.70 -14.08 33.34
N ALA A 350 1.91 -15.27 33.91
CA ALA A 350 2.87 -16.23 33.40
C ALA A 350 2.60 -16.65 31.94
N PRO A 351 3.60 -17.16 31.19
CA PRO A 351 3.36 -17.76 29.88
C PRO A 351 2.32 -18.90 29.97
N GLY A 352 1.43 -18.99 28.99
CA GLY A 352 0.43 -20.08 28.93
C GLY A 352 -0.81 -19.91 29.81
N THR A 353 -1.00 -18.76 30.47
CA THR A 353 -2.20 -18.49 31.31
C THR A 353 -3.44 -18.06 30.52
N GLY A 354 -3.34 -17.88 29.19
CA GLY A 354 -4.50 -17.56 28.34
C GLY A 354 -4.71 -16.06 28.04
N LYS A 355 -3.69 -15.21 28.20
CA LYS A 355 -3.76 -13.77 27.84
C LYS A 355 -4.26 -13.53 26.40
N THR A 356 -3.65 -14.21 25.43
CA THR A 356 -4.07 -14.15 24.01
C THR A 356 -5.51 -14.67 23.81
N ALA A 357 -5.91 -15.69 24.58
CA ALA A 357 -7.28 -16.21 24.54
C ALA A 357 -8.28 -15.15 25.04
N LEU A 358 -7.99 -14.49 26.16
CA LEU A 358 -8.83 -13.41 26.71
C LEU A 358 -8.97 -12.24 25.73
N ALA A 359 -7.88 -11.82 25.07
CA ALA A 359 -7.94 -10.77 24.05
C ALA A 359 -8.83 -11.16 22.86
N LEU A 360 -8.71 -12.40 22.37
CA LEU A 360 -9.58 -12.90 21.31
C LEU A 360 -11.04 -12.96 21.76
N ALA A 361 -11.29 -13.36 23.01
CA ALA A 361 -12.62 -13.41 23.59
C ALA A 361 -13.28 -12.04 23.65
N ILE A 362 -12.55 -11.02 24.12
CA ILE A 362 -12.99 -9.62 24.13
C ILE A 362 -13.40 -9.19 22.72
N SER A 363 -12.60 -9.51 21.70
CA SER A 363 -12.96 -9.20 20.31
C SER A 363 -14.26 -9.86 19.87
N GLN A 364 -14.48 -11.13 20.21
CA GLN A 364 -15.74 -11.83 19.89
C GLN A 364 -16.95 -11.19 20.58
N GLU A 365 -16.80 -10.76 21.84
CA GLU A 365 -17.86 -10.10 22.63
C GLU A 365 -18.19 -8.68 22.16
N LEU A 366 -17.21 -7.98 21.57
CA LEU A 366 -17.44 -6.70 20.91
C LEU A 366 -18.19 -6.88 19.58
N GLY A 367 -17.99 -8.01 18.91
CA GLY A 367 -18.83 -8.49 17.81
C GLY A 367 -18.03 -9.10 16.66
N ALA A 368 -18.67 -10.02 15.92
CA ALA A 368 -18.02 -10.77 14.83
C ALA A 368 -17.51 -9.92 13.65
N LYS A 369 -17.96 -8.66 13.55
CA LYS A 369 -17.53 -7.71 12.50
C LYS A 369 -16.55 -6.65 13.01
N VAL A 370 -16.12 -6.75 14.26
CA VAL A 370 -15.13 -5.84 14.86
C VAL A 370 -13.74 -6.28 14.40
N PRO A 371 -12.93 -5.39 13.79
CA PRO A 371 -11.57 -5.73 13.40
C PRO A 371 -10.71 -6.13 14.60
N PHE A 372 -10.00 -7.26 14.52
CA PHE A 372 -9.03 -7.70 15.52
C PHE A 372 -7.64 -7.77 14.89
N CYS A 373 -6.72 -6.96 15.40
CA CYS A 373 -5.36 -6.85 14.90
C CYS A 373 -4.36 -7.31 15.97
N PRO A 374 -3.99 -8.60 16.01
CA PRO A 374 -2.92 -9.09 16.86
C PRO A 374 -1.55 -8.75 16.25
N MET A 375 -0.61 -8.38 17.11
CA MET A 375 0.81 -8.21 16.79
C MET A 375 1.66 -8.63 18.00
N VAL A 376 2.87 -9.10 17.76
CA VAL A 376 3.89 -9.26 18.81
C VAL A 376 4.74 -7.99 18.88
N GLY A 377 5.15 -7.57 20.09
CA GLY A 377 5.95 -6.37 20.30
C GLY A 377 7.26 -6.33 19.52
N SER A 378 7.83 -7.49 19.16
CA SER A 378 9.03 -7.58 18.32
C SER A 378 8.78 -7.30 16.82
N GLU A 379 7.53 -7.36 16.35
CA GLU A 379 7.19 -7.14 14.93
C GLU A 379 7.38 -5.70 14.48
N VAL A 380 7.46 -4.75 15.42
CA VAL A 380 7.73 -3.34 15.09
C VAL A 380 9.11 -3.12 14.49
N TYR A 381 10.06 -4.03 14.75
CA TYR A 381 11.42 -3.91 14.27
C TYR A 381 11.52 -4.45 12.84
N SER A 382 11.51 -3.53 11.87
CA SER A 382 11.63 -3.83 10.44
C SER A 382 12.85 -3.12 9.84
N ALA A 383 13.51 -3.76 8.88
CA ALA A 383 14.58 -3.14 8.10
C ALA A 383 14.04 -2.25 6.98
N GLU A 384 12.79 -2.46 6.55
CA GLU A 384 12.18 -1.75 5.41
C GLU A 384 11.42 -0.49 5.83
N VAL A 385 10.88 -0.48 7.05
CA VAL A 385 9.89 0.50 7.52
C VAL A 385 10.18 0.88 8.97
N LYS A 386 10.01 2.16 9.32
CA LYS A 386 10.14 2.64 10.70
C LYS A 386 9.19 1.92 11.66
N LYS A 387 9.64 1.69 12.90
CA LYS A 387 8.84 1.06 13.96
C LYS A 387 7.53 1.78 14.28
N THR A 388 7.53 3.11 14.25
CA THR A 388 6.32 3.92 14.44
C THR A 388 5.31 3.71 13.31
N GLU A 389 5.79 3.52 12.08
CA GLU A 389 4.92 3.26 10.94
C GLU A 389 4.29 1.88 11.00
N VAL A 390 5.02 0.85 11.47
CA VAL A 390 4.43 -0.47 11.73
C VAL A 390 3.33 -0.40 12.79
N LEU A 391 3.56 0.34 13.88
CA LEU A 391 2.52 0.57 14.91
C LEU A 391 1.31 1.32 14.33
N ALA A 392 1.54 2.37 13.55
CA ALA A 392 0.47 3.13 12.93
C ALA A 392 -0.37 2.28 11.96
N GLU A 393 0.27 1.41 11.17
CA GLU A 393 -0.39 0.46 10.27
C GLU A 393 -1.32 -0.48 11.05
N VAL A 394 -0.88 -1.02 12.19
CA VAL A 394 -1.70 -1.90 13.03
C VAL A 394 -2.92 -1.17 13.58
N PHE A 395 -2.73 0.07 14.06
CA PHE A 395 -3.84 0.91 14.54
C PHE A 395 -4.84 1.22 13.42
N ARG A 396 -4.36 1.58 12.23
CA ARG A 396 -5.19 1.87 11.06
C ARG A 396 -5.99 0.66 10.60
N ARG A 397 -5.40 -0.54 10.64
CA ARG A 397 -6.11 -1.80 10.33
C ARG A 397 -7.17 -2.16 11.37
N ALA A 398 -7.00 -1.72 12.62
CA ALA A 398 -7.99 -1.94 13.67
C ALA A 398 -9.16 -0.94 13.61
N ILE A 399 -9.11 0.14 12.84
CA ILE A 399 -10.24 1.08 12.72
C ILE A 399 -11.07 0.70 11.50
N GLY A 400 -12.26 0.16 11.76
CA GLY A 400 -13.23 -0.21 10.74
C GLY A 400 -14.14 0.96 10.35
N LEU A 401 -14.58 0.95 9.11
CA LEU A 401 -15.60 1.83 8.54
C LEU A 401 -16.68 0.96 7.91
N ARG A 402 -17.90 1.13 8.40
CA ARG A 402 -19.09 0.51 7.84
C ARG A 402 -19.80 1.50 6.94
N ILE A 403 -19.64 1.34 5.64
CA ILE A 403 -20.26 2.19 4.62
C ILE A 403 -21.61 1.56 4.25
N LYS A 404 -22.68 2.33 4.35
CA LYS A 404 -24.04 1.92 3.96
C LYS A 404 -24.41 2.70 2.71
N GLU A 405 -24.41 2.01 1.57
CA GLU A 405 -24.76 2.59 0.28
C GLU A 405 -26.07 1.97 -0.21
N THR A 406 -27.01 2.79 -0.65
CA THR A 406 -28.24 2.28 -1.30
C THR A 406 -28.06 2.38 -2.80
N LYS A 407 -28.03 1.23 -3.48
CA LYS A 407 -27.93 1.16 -4.93
C LYS A 407 -29.26 0.78 -5.56
N GLU A 408 -29.58 1.45 -6.66
CA GLU A 408 -30.70 1.04 -7.53
C GLU A 408 -30.19 0.00 -8.52
N VAL A 409 -30.84 -1.17 -8.52
CA VAL A 409 -30.36 -2.34 -9.25
C VAL A 409 -31.48 -2.98 -10.03
N TYR A 410 -31.14 -3.46 -11.22
CA TYR A 410 -31.96 -4.32 -12.03
C TYR A 410 -31.41 -5.74 -11.95
N GLU A 411 -32.21 -6.68 -11.47
CA GLU A 411 -31.81 -8.07 -11.32
C GLU A 411 -32.86 -8.97 -11.96
N GLY A 412 -32.43 -9.89 -12.81
CA GLY A 412 -33.35 -10.79 -13.51
C GLY A 412 -32.64 -11.72 -14.48
N GLU A 413 -33.36 -12.75 -14.92
CA GLU A 413 -33.00 -13.56 -16.07
C GLU A 413 -33.13 -12.73 -17.34
N LEU A 414 -32.09 -12.71 -18.16
CA LEU A 414 -32.08 -12.05 -19.45
C LEU A 414 -32.93 -12.85 -20.45
N THR A 415 -34.07 -12.30 -20.86
CA THR A 415 -34.99 -12.93 -21.83
C THR A 415 -34.79 -12.43 -23.25
N GLU A 416 -34.26 -11.22 -23.40
CA GLU A 416 -34.06 -10.57 -24.69
C GLU A 416 -32.80 -9.71 -24.64
N LEU A 417 -32.02 -9.70 -25.72
CA LEU A 417 -30.85 -8.86 -25.92
C LEU A 417 -30.79 -8.44 -27.39
N THR A 418 -31.36 -7.28 -27.70
CA THR A 418 -31.53 -6.79 -29.08
C THR A 418 -30.83 -5.43 -29.23
N PRO A 419 -29.65 -5.36 -29.89
CA PRO A 419 -29.03 -4.09 -30.22
C PRO A 419 -29.80 -3.37 -31.34
N THR A 420 -30.03 -2.07 -31.19
CA THR A 420 -30.63 -1.25 -32.25
C THR A 420 -29.53 -0.46 -32.95
N GLU A 421 -29.45 -0.60 -34.27
CA GLU A 421 -28.45 0.06 -35.11
C GLU A 421 -29.00 1.38 -35.68
N SER A 422 -28.18 2.43 -35.69
CA SER A 422 -28.43 3.69 -36.36
C SER A 422 -27.35 4.00 -37.39
N GLU A 423 -27.67 4.81 -38.40
CA GLU A 423 -26.70 5.32 -39.35
C GLU A 423 -25.80 6.38 -38.69
N ASN A 424 -24.49 6.26 -38.90
CA ASN A 424 -23.50 7.09 -38.24
C ASN A 424 -23.39 8.47 -38.92
N PRO A 425 -23.71 9.60 -38.23
CA PRO A 425 -23.75 10.91 -38.87
C PRO A 425 -22.38 11.44 -39.31
N LEU A 426 -21.28 10.97 -38.71
CA LEU A 426 -19.92 11.49 -38.96
C LEU A 426 -19.12 10.73 -40.02
N SER A 427 -19.48 9.48 -40.32
CA SER A 427 -18.84 8.71 -41.37
C SER A 427 -19.90 7.87 -42.07
N GLY A 428 -20.20 8.19 -43.33
CA GLY A 428 -21.17 7.45 -44.17
C GLY A 428 -20.80 5.99 -44.47
N TYR A 429 -19.89 5.39 -43.69
CA TYR A 429 -19.54 3.98 -43.70
C TYR A 429 -19.61 3.45 -42.26
N GLY A 430 -20.57 2.55 -42.01
CA GLY A 430 -20.70 1.81 -40.76
C GLY A 430 -21.97 2.12 -40.00
N LYS A 431 -22.68 1.06 -39.59
CA LYS A 431 -23.79 1.14 -38.64
C LYS A 431 -23.22 1.22 -37.23
N THR A 432 -23.71 2.14 -36.42
CA THR A 432 -23.36 2.26 -35.00
C THR A 432 -24.53 1.80 -34.14
N ILE A 433 -24.25 1.16 -33.01
CA ILE A 433 -25.32 0.77 -32.07
C ILE A 433 -25.77 2.03 -31.34
N SER A 434 -27.05 2.38 -31.46
CA SER A 434 -27.62 3.57 -30.83
C SER A 434 -28.06 3.30 -29.39
N ASN A 435 -28.59 2.10 -29.13
CA ASN A 435 -29.08 1.65 -27.83
C ASN A 435 -29.30 0.13 -27.86
N VAL A 436 -29.40 -0.48 -26.68
CA VAL A 436 -29.66 -1.93 -26.56
C VAL A 436 -30.92 -2.17 -25.76
N VAL A 437 -31.84 -2.95 -26.33
CA VAL A 437 -33.06 -3.36 -25.64
C VAL A 437 -32.79 -4.69 -24.95
N ILE A 438 -32.99 -4.73 -23.64
CA ILE A 438 -32.93 -5.97 -22.86
C ILE A 438 -34.25 -6.27 -22.19
N GLY A 439 -34.60 -7.55 -22.11
CA GLY A 439 -35.72 -8.05 -21.31
C GLY A 439 -35.18 -8.74 -20.06
N LEU A 440 -35.68 -8.34 -18.88
CA LEU A 440 -35.34 -8.98 -17.61
C LEU A 440 -36.58 -9.61 -16.97
N LYS A 441 -36.44 -10.83 -16.48
CA LYS A 441 -37.51 -11.60 -15.84
C LYS A 441 -37.13 -12.01 -14.42
N THR A 442 -38.09 -11.83 -13.50
CA THR A 442 -38.04 -12.39 -12.14
C THR A 442 -39.29 -13.23 -11.88
N VAL A 443 -39.38 -13.82 -10.70
CA VAL A 443 -40.59 -14.56 -10.26
C VAL A 443 -41.82 -13.65 -10.20
N LYS A 444 -41.66 -12.36 -9.90
CA LYS A 444 -42.80 -11.44 -9.76
C LYS A 444 -43.23 -10.78 -11.08
N GLY A 445 -42.36 -10.70 -12.07
CA GLY A 445 -42.71 -10.06 -13.33
C GLY A 445 -41.53 -9.86 -14.28
N THR A 446 -41.84 -9.30 -15.45
CA THR A 446 -40.88 -9.01 -16.52
C THR A 446 -40.82 -7.51 -16.77
N LYS A 447 -39.64 -7.00 -17.14
CA LYS A 447 -39.44 -5.60 -17.50
C LYS A 447 -38.47 -5.50 -18.68
N GLN A 448 -38.86 -4.74 -19.70
CA GLN A 448 -37.94 -4.36 -20.78
C GLN A 448 -37.25 -3.03 -20.45
N LEU A 449 -35.96 -2.96 -20.75
CA LEU A 449 -35.10 -1.81 -20.50
C LEU A 449 -34.40 -1.41 -21.80
N ARG A 450 -34.22 -0.11 -21.99
CA ARG A 450 -33.35 0.44 -23.03
C ARG A 450 -32.09 0.93 -22.35
N LEU A 451 -30.95 0.40 -22.77
CA LEU A 451 -29.64 0.64 -22.20
C LEU A 451 -28.75 1.40 -23.18
N ASP A 452 -27.80 2.13 -22.62
CA ASP A 452 -26.75 2.83 -23.36
C ASP A 452 -25.83 1.81 -24.10
N PRO A 453 -25.32 2.15 -25.29
CA PRO A 453 -24.38 1.29 -26.04
C PRO A 453 -23.17 0.84 -25.22
N GLY A 454 -22.66 1.63 -24.28
CA GLY A 454 -21.52 1.23 -23.43
C GLY A 454 -21.81 0.03 -22.52
N ILE A 455 -23.09 -0.18 -22.16
CA ILE A 455 -23.50 -1.34 -21.37
C ILE A 455 -23.45 -2.62 -22.21
N TYR A 456 -23.71 -2.53 -23.52
CA TYR A 456 -23.60 -3.66 -24.43
C TYR A 456 -22.18 -4.20 -24.54
N GLU A 457 -21.18 -3.32 -24.57
CA GLU A 457 -19.77 -3.73 -24.54
C GLU A 457 -19.44 -4.51 -23.26
N SER A 458 -20.01 -4.10 -22.12
CA SER A 458 -19.85 -4.79 -20.84
C SER A 458 -20.51 -6.18 -20.84
N ILE A 459 -21.71 -6.30 -21.43
CA ILE A 459 -22.42 -7.57 -21.62
C ILE A 459 -21.61 -8.53 -22.51
N LEU A 460 -21.05 -8.03 -23.61
CA LEU A 460 -20.18 -8.82 -24.50
C LEU A 460 -18.90 -9.26 -23.80
N LYS A 461 -18.27 -8.37 -23.02
CA LYS A 461 -17.04 -8.65 -22.28
C LYS A 461 -17.25 -9.73 -21.21
N GLU A 462 -18.39 -9.71 -20.52
CA GLU A 462 -18.77 -10.73 -19.54
C GLU A 462 -19.36 -12.00 -20.18
N LYS A 463 -19.48 -12.05 -21.51
CA LYS A 463 -20.06 -13.17 -22.27
C LYS A 463 -21.47 -13.54 -21.80
N ILE A 464 -22.25 -12.52 -21.45
CA ILE A 464 -23.62 -12.69 -21.00
C ILE A 464 -24.51 -13.03 -22.18
N VAL A 465 -25.33 -14.08 -22.03
CA VAL A 465 -26.25 -14.56 -23.06
C VAL A 465 -27.68 -14.66 -22.52
N VAL A 466 -28.66 -14.74 -23.43
CA VAL A 466 -30.07 -14.96 -23.08
C VAL A 466 -30.18 -16.27 -22.28
N GLY A 467 -30.92 -16.22 -21.17
CA GLY A 467 -31.04 -17.27 -20.18
C GLY A 467 -30.10 -17.12 -18.98
N ASP A 468 -29.20 -16.13 -18.96
CA ASP A 468 -28.37 -15.83 -17.78
C ASP A 468 -29.11 -14.91 -16.81
N VAL A 469 -28.92 -15.14 -15.50
CA VAL A 469 -29.33 -14.21 -14.45
C VAL A 469 -28.23 -13.16 -14.30
N VAL A 470 -28.63 -11.90 -14.43
CA VAL A 470 -27.72 -10.75 -14.40
C VAL A 470 -28.13 -9.74 -13.35
N TYR A 471 -27.13 -8.99 -12.91
CA TYR A 471 -27.26 -7.85 -12.02
C TYR A 471 -26.71 -6.61 -12.73
N ILE A 472 -27.53 -5.56 -12.85
CA ILE A 472 -27.18 -4.31 -13.52
C ILE A 472 -27.38 -3.17 -12.53
N GLU A 473 -26.33 -2.39 -12.28
CA GLU A 473 -26.42 -1.18 -11.46
C GLU A 473 -26.93 0.01 -12.29
N ALA A 474 -28.00 0.66 -11.83
CA ALA A 474 -28.68 1.69 -12.61
C ALA A 474 -27.83 2.94 -12.88
N ASN A 475 -26.96 3.32 -11.93
CA ASN A 475 -26.18 4.55 -12.01
C ASN A 475 -24.87 4.38 -12.78
N THR A 476 -24.20 3.24 -12.64
CA THR A 476 -22.88 2.99 -13.23
C THR A 476 -22.96 2.24 -14.55
N GLY A 477 -24.11 1.60 -14.85
CA GLY A 477 -24.24 0.69 -15.98
C GLY A 477 -23.41 -0.59 -15.83
N ALA A 478 -22.81 -0.84 -14.66
CA ALA A 478 -22.01 -2.02 -14.41
C ALA A 478 -22.92 -3.26 -14.41
N VAL A 479 -22.60 -4.21 -15.29
CA VAL A 479 -23.30 -5.49 -15.40
C VAL A 479 -22.43 -6.57 -14.77
N LYS A 480 -23.06 -7.49 -14.04
CA LYS A 480 -22.43 -8.72 -13.52
C LYS A 480 -23.27 -9.94 -13.84
N ARG A 481 -22.66 -10.96 -14.45
CA ARG A 481 -23.25 -12.30 -14.61
C ARG A 481 -23.30 -13.03 -13.26
N VAL A 482 -24.50 -13.42 -12.83
CA VAL A 482 -24.71 -14.19 -11.59
C VAL A 482 -24.61 -15.69 -11.85
N GLY A 483 -25.16 -16.15 -12.97
CA GLY A 483 -25.13 -17.56 -13.38
C GLY A 483 -26.17 -17.86 -14.46
N ARG A 484 -26.26 -19.12 -14.88
CA ARG A 484 -27.26 -19.60 -15.84
C ARG A 484 -28.58 -19.85 -15.13
N SER A 485 -29.73 -19.48 -15.72
CA SER A 485 -31.02 -19.75 -15.09
C SER A 485 -31.32 -21.25 -15.02
N ASP A 486 -31.81 -21.72 -13.87
CA ASP A 486 -32.20 -23.13 -13.64
C ASP A 486 -33.21 -23.64 -14.67
N ALA A 487 -33.98 -22.76 -15.32
CA ALA A 487 -34.90 -23.11 -16.39
C ALA A 487 -34.21 -23.71 -17.63
N TYR A 488 -32.89 -23.45 -17.78
CA TYR A 488 -32.06 -23.95 -18.87
C TYR A 488 -31.14 -25.09 -18.43
N ALA A 489 -31.28 -25.59 -17.19
CA ALA A 489 -30.58 -26.78 -16.73
C ALA A 489 -31.16 -28.03 -17.42
N SER A 490 -30.79 -28.26 -18.68
CA SER A 490 -31.14 -29.49 -19.39
C SER A 490 -30.16 -30.61 -19.03
N ALA A 491 -30.64 -31.85 -18.97
CA ALA A 491 -29.81 -33.02 -18.66
C ALA A 491 -28.75 -33.38 -19.74
N PHE A 492 -28.68 -32.61 -20.83
CA PHE A 492 -27.85 -32.89 -22.01
C PHE A 492 -26.73 -31.87 -22.23
N ASP A 493 -26.65 -30.83 -21.41
CA ASP A 493 -25.59 -29.82 -21.54
C ASP A 493 -24.38 -30.22 -20.68
N LEU A 494 -23.25 -30.50 -21.33
CA LEU A 494 -21.98 -30.88 -20.68
C LEU A 494 -21.20 -29.67 -20.16
N GLU A 495 -21.75 -28.46 -20.28
CA GLU A 495 -21.14 -27.22 -19.81
C GLU A 495 -21.22 -27.09 -18.28
N SER A 496 -20.06 -26.87 -17.64
CA SER A 496 -19.93 -26.70 -16.19
C SER A 496 -20.29 -25.29 -15.74
N ASP A 497 -21.51 -24.84 -16.05
CA ASP A 497 -21.99 -23.51 -15.68
C ASP A 497 -22.66 -23.52 -14.29
N THR A 498 -22.61 -22.38 -13.59
CA THR A 498 -23.27 -22.25 -12.28
C THR A 498 -24.73 -21.90 -12.49
N TYR A 499 -25.63 -22.86 -12.22
CA TYR A 499 -27.07 -22.66 -12.32
C TYR A 499 -27.61 -21.93 -11.08
N VAL A 500 -28.41 -20.90 -11.31
CA VAL A 500 -29.02 -20.05 -10.29
C VAL A 500 -30.52 -19.89 -10.52
N PRO A 501 -31.33 -19.91 -9.45
CA PRO A 501 -32.77 -19.76 -9.58
C PRO A 501 -33.15 -18.35 -9.99
N LEU A 502 -34.33 -18.22 -10.61
CA LEU A 502 -34.96 -16.94 -10.91
C LEU A 502 -35.00 -16.05 -9.65
N PRO A 503 -34.55 -14.79 -9.73
CA PRO A 503 -34.57 -13.89 -8.59
C PRO A 503 -35.98 -13.70 -8.03
N LYS A 504 -36.08 -13.72 -6.70
CA LYS A 504 -37.33 -13.40 -5.99
C LYS A 504 -37.46 -11.88 -5.86
N GLY A 505 -38.66 -11.36 -6.09
CA GLY A 505 -38.94 -9.93 -5.99
C GLY A 505 -39.08 -9.23 -7.34
N GLU A 506 -39.15 -7.91 -7.32
CA GLU A 506 -39.27 -7.09 -8.52
C GLU A 506 -37.94 -7.03 -9.28
N VAL A 507 -38.02 -6.84 -10.60
CA VAL A 507 -36.85 -6.67 -11.47
C VAL A 507 -36.03 -5.45 -11.04
N HIS A 508 -36.70 -4.33 -10.76
CA HIS A 508 -36.07 -3.11 -10.26
C HIS A 508 -36.22 -3.07 -8.75
N LYS A 509 -35.12 -2.96 -8.01
CA LYS A 509 -35.14 -2.87 -6.55
C LYS A 509 -34.03 -1.99 -6.01
N LYS A 510 -34.27 -1.41 -4.84
CA LYS A 510 -33.25 -0.71 -4.07
C LYS A 510 -32.56 -1.73 -3.16
N LYS A 511 -31.26 -1.91 -3.34
CA LYS A 511 -30.44 -2.82 -2.53
C LYS A 511 -29.51 -2.00 -1.65
N GLN A 512 -29.65 -2.15 -0.34
CA GLN A 512 -28.66 -1.62 0.60
C GLN A 512 -27.44 -2.55 0.60
N LEU A 513 -26.29 -2.00 0.22
CA LEU A 513 -25.00 -2.65 0.34
C LEU A 513 -24.30 -2.09 1.57
N VAL A 514 -23.91 -3.00 2.45
CA VAL A 514 -23.08 -2.68 3.60
C VAL A 514 -21.69 -3.20 3.31
N GLN A 515 -20.72 -2.30 3.21
CA GLN A 515 -19.33 -2.64 3.00
C GLN A 515 -18.53 -2.26 4.25
N ASP A 516 -17.84 -3.25 4.82
CA ASP A 516 -16.92 -3.03 5.92
C ASP A 516 -15.50 -2.90 5.33
N VAL A 517 -14.82 -1.78 5.57
CA VAL A 517 -13.46 -1.47 5.09
C VAL A 517 -12.65 -0.92 6.26
N THR A 518 -11.35 -1.20 6.36
CA THR A 518 -10.51 -0.58 7.40
C THR A 518 -9.83 0.69 6.89
N LEU A 519 -9.44 1.59 7.80
CA LEU A 519 -8.61 2.73 7.43
C LEU A 519 -7.28 2.28 6.81
N GLY A 520 -6.71 1.16 7.27
CA GLY A 520 -5.50 0.57 6.70
C GLY A 520 -5.67 0.14 5.23
N ASP A 521 -6.85 -0.38 4.87
CA ASP A 521 -7.15 -0.75 3.48
C ASP A 521 -7.26 0.49 2.59
N LEU A 522 -7.90 1.55 3.09
CA LEU A 522 -8.00 2.83 2.37
C LEU A 522 -6.62 3.49 2.21
N ASP A 523 -5.81 3.53 3.26
CA ASP A 523 -4.45 4.06 3.21
C ASP A 523 -3.62 3.29 2.17
N SER A 524 -3.67 1.96 2.19
CA SER A 524 -2.93 1.09 1.28
C SER A 524 -3.38 1.24 -0.18
N ALA A 525 -4.71 1.30 -0.41
CA ALA A 525 -5.28 1.44 -1.76
C ALA A 525 -4.98 2.80 -2.39
N ASN A 526 -4.90 3.87 -1.59
CA ASN A 526 -4.51 5.20 -2.08
C ASN A 526 -3.00 5.36 -2.21
N ALA A 527 -2.21 4.70 -1.35
CA ALA A 527 -0.74 4.68 -1.47
C ALA A 527 -0.28 3.86 -2.68
N ARG A 528 -1.03 2.82 -3.04
CA ARG A 528 -0.78 1.94 -4.19
C ARG A 528 -2.08 1.71 -4.96
N PRO A 529 -2.35 2.52 -5.99
CA PRO A 529 -3.53 2.32 -6.83
C PRO A 529 -3.46 0.93 -7.48
N SER A 530 -4.28 -0.01 -6.99
CA SER A 530 -4.47 -1.31 -7.63
C SER A 530 -5.39 -1.13 -8.84
N GLY A 531 -5.02 -1.70 -9.99
CA GLY A 531 -5.89 -1.73 -11.17
C GLY A 531 -5.68 -0.61 -12.20
N GLY A 532 -4.49 -0.02 -12.28
CA GLY A 532 -4.11 0.70 -13.50
C GLY A 532 -4.09 -0.26 -14.70
N GLN A 533 -4.57 0.18 -15.85
CA GLN A 533 -4.42 -0.57 -17.12
C GLN A 533 -3.00 -0.43 -17.70
N ASP A 534 -2.15 0.40 -17.09
CA ASP A 534 -0.78 0.60 -17.53
C ASP A 534 0.10 -0.60 -17.21
N VAL A 535 0.92 -0.99 -18.18
CA VAL A 535 1.90 -2.10 -18.11
C VAL A 535 2.75 -2.02 -16.84
N LEU A 536 3.07 -0.80 -16.37
CA LEU A 536 3.86 -0.58 -15.16
C LEU A 536 3.12 -0.98 -13.86
N SER A 537 1.80 -0.77 -13.81
CA SER A 537 0.97 -1.13 -12.65
C SER A 537 0.69 -2.64 -12.60
N VAL A 538 0.55 -3.29 -13.77
CA VAL A 538 0.46 -4.76 -13.89
C VAL A 538 1.79 -5.42 -13.51
N MET A 539 2.93 -4.84 -13.93
CA MET A 539 4.25 -5.32 -13.49
C MET A 539 4.50 -5.10 -12.00
N GLY A 540 4.03 -3.98 -11.44
CA GLY A 540 4.09 -3.69 -10.00
C GLY A 540 3.30 -4.69 -9.13
N GLN A 541 2.24 -5.29 -9.67
CA GLN A 541 1.48 -6.36 -9.00
C GLN A 541 2.16 -7.73 -9.09
N LEU A 542 2.97 -7.97 -10.14
CA LEU A 542 3.70 -9.23 -10.35
C LEU A 542 5.03 -9.30 -9.59
N VAL A 543 5.64 -8.15 -9.26
CA VAL A 543 6.85 -8.09 -8.44
C VAL A 543 6.45 -8.01 -6.96
N LYS A 544 6.97 -8.93 -6.14
CA LYS A 544 6.75 -8.99 -4.70
C LYS A 544 7.02 -7.61 -4.09
N SER A 545 5.95 -6.93 -3.67
CA SER A 545 6.03 -5.53 -3.28
C SER A 545 6.62 -5.39 -1.87
N ASN A 546 7.76 -4.69 -1.74
CA ASN A 546 8.33 -4.31 -0.44
C ASN A 546 7.32 -3.47 0.35
N ARG A 547 7.36 -3.46 1.69
CA ARG A 547 6.51 -2.53 2.46
C ARG A 547 6.94 -1.09 2.18
N THR A 548 5.98 -0.17 2.05
CA THR A 548 6.26 1.26 1.78
C THR A 548 5.64 2.10 2.88
N GLU A 549 6.38 3.05 3.41
CA GLU A 549 5.88 4.02 4.38
C GLU A 549 4.73 4.85 3.78
N ILE A 550 3.64 4.99 4.54
CA ILE A 550 2.51 5.82 4.14
C ILE A 550 2.72 7.23 4.69
N THR A 551 2.70 8.23 3.81
CA THR A 551 2.94 9.62 4.22
C THR A 551 1.82 10.15 5.12
N GLU A 552 2.18 10.98 6.10
CA GLU A 552 1.20 11.61 7.00
C GLU A 552 0.25 12.57 6.26
N LYS A 553 0.67 13.10 5.10
CA LYS A 553 -0.22 13.90 4.24
C LYS A 553 -1.37 13.05 3.71
N LEU A 554 -1.07 11.85 3.18
CA LEU A 554 -2.08 10.93 2.68
C LEU A 554 -3.05 10.51 3.79
N ARG A 555 -2.52 10.18 4.97
CA ARG A 555 -3.32 9.86 6.16
C ARG A 555 -4.28 10.96 6.57
N ARG A 556 -3.85 12.22 6.54
CA ARG A 556 -4.69 13.39 6.82
C ARG A 556 -5.79 13.57 5.77
N GLU A 557 -5.46 13.36 4.49
CA GLU A 557 -6.44 13.42 3.41
C GLU A 557 -7.51 12.32 3.54
N VAL A 558 -7.10 11.07 3.79
CA VAL A 558 -8.01 9.95 4.05
C VAL A 558 -8.91 10.26 5.24
N ASN A 559 -8.35 10.74 6.36
CA ASN A 559 -9.12 11.09 7.55
C ASN A 559 -10.16 12.19 7.26
N LYS A 560 -9.79 13.21 6.46
CA LYS A 560 -10.72 14.29 6.07
C LYS A 560 -11.91 13.75 5.28
N VAL A 561 -11.66 12.85 4.33
CA VAL A 561 -12.71 12.21 3.52
C VAL A 561 -13.61 11.34 4.38
N VAL A 562 -13.02 10.50 5.24
CA VAL A 562 -13.75 9.61 6.13
C VAL A 562 -14.64 10.40 7.07
N LYS A 563 -14.13 11.49 7.65
CA LYS A 563 -14.92 12.39 8.47
C LYS A 563 -16.13 12.93 7.70
N GLY A 564 -15.96 13.33 6.44
CA GLY A 564 -17.06 13.75 5.58
C GLY A 564 -18.15 12.69 5.42
N TYR A 565 -17.79 11.42 5.24
CA TYR A 565 -18.77 10.33 5.15
C TYR A 565 -19.50 10.04 6.46
N VAL A 566 -18.80 10.18 7.58
CA VAL A 566 -19.39 10.01 8.91
C VAL A 566 -20.36 11.15 9.20
N ASP A 567 -19.97 12.39 8.92
CA ASP A 567 -20.80 13.59 9.14
C ASP A 567 -22.06 13.57 8.26
N GLN A 568 -21.98 13.00 7.05
CA GLN A 568 -23.13 12.79 6.15
C GLN A 568 -24.01 11.59 6.53
N GLY A 569 -23.60 10.76 7.50
CA GLY A 569 -24.31 9.53 7.88
C GLY A 569 -24.22 8.39 6.87
N VAL A 570 -23.31 8.48 5.89
CA VAL A 570 -23.06 7.43 4.88
C VAL A 570 -22.17 6.31 5.44
N ALA A 571 -21.28 6.65 6.36
CA ALA A 571 -20.38 5.71 7.02
C ALA A 571 -20.47 5.78 8.54
N GLU A 572 -20.26 4.64 9.18
CA GLU A 572 -20.18 4.49 10.63
C GLU A 572 -18.80 3.96 11.02
N VAL A 573 -18.14 4.61 11.98
CA VAL A 573 -16.84 4.15 12.48
C VAL A 573 -17.05 3.02 13.47
N VAL A 574 -16.38 1.89 13.23
CA VAL A 574 -16.37 0.72 14.10
C VAL A 574 -14.98 0.60 14.71
N PRO A 575 -14.77 1.03 15.97
CA PRO A 575 -13.49 0.87 16.64
C PRO A 575 -13.22 -0.63 16.88
N GLY A 576 -12.09 -1.11 16.37
CA GLY A 576 -11.64 -2.47 16.57
C GLY A 576 -10.80 -2.65 17.83
N VAL A 577 -10.04 -3.74 17.83
CA VAL A 577 -9.15 -4.14 18.92
C VAL A 577 -7.74 -4.31 18.37
N VAL A 578 -6.78 -3.63 18.98
CA VAL A 578 -5.35 -3.86 18.79
C VAL A 578 -4.85 -4.70 19.96
N PHE A 579 -4.28 -5.87 19.67
CA PHE A 579 -3.68 -6.73 20.67
C PHE A 579 -2.16 -6.79 20.47
N ILE A 580 -1.40 -6.29 21.45
CA ILE A 580 0.06 -6.32 21.43
C ILE A 580 0.54 -7.36 22.45
N ASP A 581 0.99 -8.52 21.96
CA ASP A 581 1.63 -9.53 22.80
C ASP A 581 3.09 -9.15 23.08
N GLU A 582 3.64 -9.64 24.18
CA GLU A 582 5.01 -9.36 24.60
C GLU A 582 5.37 -7.86 24.56
N VAL A 583 4.49 -6.99 25.08
CA VAL A 583 4.64 -5.53 25.01
C VAL A 583 5.96 -5.00 25.58
N HIS A 584 6.56 -5.72 26.53
CA HIS A 584 7.87 -5.43 27.12
C HIS A 584 9.04 -5.48 26.10
N MET A 585 8.79 -5.97 24.88
CA MET A 585 9.75 -5.95 23.79
C MET A 585 9.82 -4.61 23.05
N LEU A 586 8.81 -3.75 23.22
CA LEU A 586 8.79 -2.38 22.70
C LEU A 586 9.79 -1.50 23.45
N ASP A 587 10.33 -0.51 22.74
CA ASP A 587 11.20 0.52 23.30
C ASP A 587 10.45 1.80 23.66
N ILE A 588 11.15 2.72 24.33
CA ILE A 588 10.62 4.00 24.82
C ILE A 588 10.03 4.88 23.70
N GLU A 589 10.57 4.82 22.49
CA GLU A 589 10.02 5.59 21.35
C GLU A 589 8.69 4.98 20.88
N CYS A 590 8.57 3.65 20.85
CA CYS A 590 7.32 2.96 20.59
C CYS A 590 6.25 3.31 21.64
N PHE A 591 6.62 3.37 22.93
CA PHE A 591 5.69 3.74 23.99
C PHE A 591 5.24 5.21 23.89
N THR A 592 6.17 6.13 23.62
CA THR A 592 5.84 7.54 23.37
C THR A 592 4.85 7.68 22.20
N TYR A 593 5.08 6.94 21.11
CA TYR A 593 4.17 6.96 19.96
C TYR A 593 2.83 6.29 20.27
N LEU A 594 2.82 5.22 21.06
CA LEU A 594 1.60 4.53 21.49
C LEU A 594 0.69 5.46 22.32
N ASN A 595 1.26 6.29 23.21
CA ASN A 595 0.51 7.30 23.95
C ASN A 595 -0.18 8.30 23.00
N LEU A 596 0.54 8.78 21.98
CA LEU A 596 -0.04 9.67 20.96
C LEU A 596 -1.21 9.00 20.21
N LEU A 597 -1.09 7.71 19.88
CA LEU A 597 -2.14 6.96 19.21
C LEU A 597 -3.37 6.74 20.09
N LEU A 598 -3.17 6.50 21.40
CA LEU A 598 -4.25 6.34 22.37
C LEU A 598 -5.07 7.62 22.57
N GLU A 599 -4.46 8.79 22.38
CA GLU A 599 -5.14 10.10 22.48
C GLU A 599 -6.01 10.42 21.26
N SER A 600 -5.91 9.63 20.18
CA SER A 600 -6.75 9.81 19.00
C SER A 600 -8.22 9.56 19.33
N PRO A 601 -9.16 10.41 18.86
CA PRO A 601 -10.59 10.23 19.10
C PRO A 601 -11.17 8.97 18.43
N MET A 602 -10.47 8.42 17.44
CA MET A 602 -10.83 7.18 16.75
C MET A 602 -9.96 6.00 17.19
N ALA A 603 -9.25 6.12 18.32
CA ALA A 603 -8.36 5.07 18.79
C ALA A 603 -9.14 3.75 19.01
N PRO A 604 -8.64 2.63 18.46
CA PRO A 604 -9.19 1.32 18.75
C PRO A 604 -8.96 0.95 20.22
N THR A 605 -9.66 -0.08 20.70
CA THR A 605 -9.39 -0.63 22.04
C THR A 605 -8.02 -1.30 22.03
N VAL A 606 -7.10 -0.85 22.89
CA VAL A 606 -5.75 -1.40 22.97
C VAL A 606 -5.66 -2.38 24.13
N ILE A 607 -5.25 -3.61 23.82
CA ILE A 607 -4.97 -4.67 24.78
C ILE A 607 -3.48 -5.01 24.69
N LEU A 608 -2.76 -4.82 25.79
CA LEU A 608 -1.35 -5.12 25.93
C LEU A 608 -1.21 -6.41 26.72
N ALA A 609 -0.26 -7.27 26.38
CA ALA A 609 0.05 -8.46 27.17
C ALA A 609 1.53 -8.53 27.54
N THR A 610 1.77 -8.92 28.79
CA THR A 610 3.13 -9.10 29.32
C THR A 610 3.22 -10.35 30.19
N ASN A 611 4.38 -10.99 30.14
CA ASN A 611 4.78 -12.08 31.02
C ASN A 611 5.96 -11.68 31.94
N ARG A 612 6.37 -10.40 31.91
CA ARG A 612 7.47 -9.86 32.72
C ARG A 612 6.93 -9.16 33.98
N GLY A 613 7.66 -9.34 35.08
CA GLY A 613 7.41 -8.69 36.37
C GLY A 613 7.97 -7.28 36.42
N LYS A 614 9.25 -7.12 36.78
CA LYS A 614 9.99 -5.86 36.66
C LYS A 614 11.09 -6.05 35.61
N SER A 615 11.20 -5.14 34.65
CA SER A 615 12.21 -5.22 33.60
C SER A 615 12.62 -3.84 33.11
N LEU A 616 13.81 -3.77 32.50
CA LEU A 616 14.32 -2.56 31.85
C LEU A 616 13.37 -2.17 30.70
N VAL A 617 13.01 -0.89 30.64
CA VAL A 617 12.33 -0.32 29.49
C VAL A 617 13.35 -0.22 28.36
N ARG A 618 13.11 -0.92 27.24
CA ARG A 618 14.07 -0.95 26.13
C ARG A 618 14.28 0.44 25.55
N GLY A 619 15.51 0.71 25.10
CA GLY A 619 15.94 2.04 24.67
C GLY A 619 16.33 2.99 25.81
N THR A 620 16.19 2.57 27.07
CA THR A 620 16.75 3.26 28.24
C THR A 620 17.91 2.47 28.82
N THR A 621 18.79 3.14 29.58
CA THR A 621 19.95 2.53 30.22
C THR A 621 19.65 1.94 31.60
N ASP A 622 18.70 2.55 32.32
CA ASP A 622 18.56 2.40 33.76
C ASP A 622 17.10 2.48 34.24
N VAL A 623 16.13 2.68 33.34
CA VAL A 623 14.72 2.77 33.71
C VAL A 623 14.11 1.38 33.84
N TYR A 624 14.09 0.85 35.06
CA TYR A 624 13.40 -0.40 35.39
C TYR A 624 11.99 -0.11 35.88
N SER A 625 11.00 -0.54 35.11
CA SER A 625 9.59 -0.35 35.44
C SER A 625 8.85 -1.68 35.58
N ALA A 626 7.68 -1.63 36.22
CA ALA A 626 6.75 -2.75 36.22
C ALA A 626 6.41 -3.11 34.76
N HIS A 627 6.40 -4.40 34.48
CA HIS A 627 6.10 -5.00 33.18
C HIS A 627 6.99 -4.55 32.01
N GLY A 628 8.06 -3.78 32.25
CA GLY A 628 8.87 -3.16 31.20
C GLY A 628 8.13 -2.05 30.45
N ILE A 629 7.12 -1.44 31.08
CA ILE A 629 6.30 -0.37 30.51
C ILE A 629 6.58 0.93 31.27
N PRO A 630 6.79 2.06 30.59
CA PRO A 630 6.92 3.38 31.23
C PRO A 630 5.74 3.71 32.17
N SER A 631 6.02 4.42 33.27
CA SER A 631 5.01 4.72 34.30
C SER A 631 3.84 5.55 33.76
N ASP A 632 4.10 6.46 32.83
CA ASP A 632 3.10 7.30 32.16
C ASP A 632 2.05 6.47 31.39
N LEU A 633 2.47 5.39 30.71
CA LEU A 633 1.54 4.48 30.03
C LEU A 633 0.88 3.52 31.03
N LEU A 634 1.61 3.06 32.05
CA LEU A 634 1.05 2.20 33.10
C LEU A 634 -0.11 2.86 33.85
N ASP A 635 0.00 4.16 34.14
CA ASP A 635 -1.06 4.92 34.82
C ASP A 635 -2.35 5.02 33.97
N ARG A 636 -2.23 4.82 32.65
CA ARG A 636 -3.37 4.75 31.71
C ARG A 636 -3.89 3.32 31.49
N CYS A 637 -3.26 2.31 32.10
CA CYS A 637 -3.62 0.91 31.94
C CYS A 637 -4.56 0.41 33.06
N LEU A 638 -5.62 -0.30 32.68
CA LEU A 638 -6.30 -1.21 33.60
C LEU A 638 -5.58 -2.56 33.58
N ILE A 639 -5.05 -2.99 34.71
CA ILE A 639 -4.24 -4.22 34.78
C ILE A 639 -5.13 -5.39 35.23
N VAL A 640 -5.21 -6.42 34.40
CA VAL A 640 -5.88 -7.70 34.72
C VAL A 640 -4.82 -8.78 34.84
N LYS A 641 -4.74 -9.37 36.03
CA LYS A 641 -3.85 -10.50 36.30
C LYS A 641 -4.48 -11.80 35.79
N THR A 642 -3.64 -12.68 35.27
CA THR A 642 -3.98 -14.08 34.94
C THR A 642 -3.19 -15.01 35.83
N ASP A 643 -3.84 -16.05 36.34
CA ASP A 643 -3.24 -17.00 37.28
C ASP A 643 -2.78 -18.28 36.57
N PRO A 644 -1.82 -19.04 37.13
CA PRO A 644 -1.50 -20.38 36.63
C PRO A 644 -2.71 -21.32 36.70
N TYR A 645 -2.83 -22.23 35.73
CA TYR A 645 -3.88 -23.25 35.74
C TYR A 645 -3.57 -24.34 36.77
N THR A 646 -4.60 -24.78 37.49
CA THR A 646 -4.54 -25.97 38.34
C THR A 646 -4.56 -27.25 37.51
N ARG A 647 -4.07 -28.37 38.07
CA ARG A 647 -4.10 -29.70 37.38
C ARG A 647 -5.49 -30.06 36.85
N VAL A 648 -6.54 -29.77 37.63
CA VAL A 648 -7.94 -30.03 37.23
C VAL A 648 -8.32 -29.20 36.00
N GLN A 649 -7.96 -27.92 35.98
CA GLN A 649 -8.22 -27.05 34.82
C GLN A 649 -7.39 -27.46 33.61
N VAL A 650 -6.12 -27.84 33.79
CA VAL A 650 -5.28 -28.36 32.70
C VAL A 650 -5.93 -29.60 32.08
N SER A 651 -6.38 -30.55 32.91
CA SER A 651 -7.10 -31.75 32.46
C SER A 651 -8.33 -31.37 31.62
N GLN A 652 -9.17 -30.47 32.11
CA GLN A 652 -10.35 -29.99 31.36
C GLN A 652 -9.97 -29.33 30.02
N VAL A 653 -8.89 -28.52 29.99
CA VAL A 653 -8.45 -27.84 28.75
C VAL A 653 -7.92 -28.85 27.74
N VAL A 654 -7.15 -29.85 28.19
CA VAL A 654 -6.66 -30.94 27.34
C VAL A 654 -7.83 -31.75 26.78
N ALA A 655 -8.82 -32.09 27.61
CA ALA A 655 -10.01 -32.81 27.17
C ALA A 655 -10.81 -32.02 26.12
N LEU A 656 -11.02 -30.72 26.36
CA LEU A 656 -11.65 -29.83 25.40
C LEU A 656 -10.87 -29.78 24.08
N ARG A 657 -9.54 -29.66 24.15
CA ARG A 657 -8.70 -29.61 22.95
C ARG A 657 -8.73 -30.91 22.16
N ALA A 658 -8.63 -32.05 22.83
CA ALA A 658 -8.73 -33.36 22.19
C ALA A 658 -10.08 -33.52 21.48
N SER A 659 -11.18 -33.10 22.12
CA SER A 659 -12.52 -33.09 21.51
C SER A 659 -12.59 -32.21 20.25
N VAL A 660 -12.02 -30.99 20.29
CA VAL A 660 -11.97 -30.08 19.14
C VAL A 660 -11.14 -30.64 17.99
N GLU A 661 -10.07 -31.37 18.29
CA GLU A 661 -9.22 -32.04 17.30
C GLU A 661 -9.75 -33.41 16.85
N GLY A 662 -10.85 -33.90 17.45
CA GLY A 662 -11.41 -35.22 17.15
C GLY A 662 -10.53 -36.38 17.59
N LEU A 663 -9.71 -36.18 18.63
CA LEU A 663 -8.74 -37.15 19.15
C LEU A 663 -9.33 -37.94 20.30
N THR A 664 -9.07 -39.25 20.31
CA THR A 664 -9.54 -40.16 21.35
C THR A 664 -8.42 -40.40 22.37
N LEU A 665 -8.64 -40.02 23.62
CA LEU A 665 -7.70 -40.25 24.72
C LEU A 665 -8.09 -41.54 25.45
N GLY A 666 -7.16 -42.48 25.54
CA GLY A 666 -7.32 -43.71 26.31
C GLY A 666 -7.30 -43.49 27.83
N PRO A 667 -7.57 -44.54 28.62
CA PRO A 667 -7.63 -44.44 30.08
C PRO A 667 -6.28 -44.00 30.67
N GLY A 668 -6.31 -43.05 31.60
CA GLY A 668 -5.12 -42.51 32.27
C GLY A 668 -4.30 -41.50 31.45
N THR A 669 -4.55 -41.36 30.14
CA THR A 669 -3.80 -40.43 29.27
C THR A 669 -4.05 -38.98 29.66
N LEU A 670 -5.29 -38.65 30.00
CA LEU A 670 -5.68 -37.30 30.40
C LEU A 670 -4.98 -36.86 31.68
N ASP A 671 -4.92 -37.73 32.68
CA ASP A 671 -4.26 -37.44 33.96
C ASP A 671 -2.74 -37.29 33.80
N ARG A 672 -2.15 -38.06 32.87
CA ARG A 672 -0.73 -37.97 32.50
C ARG A 672 -0.43 -36.62 31.84
N LEU A 673 -1.23 -36.21 30.85
CA LEU A 673 -1.09 -34.90 30.21
C LEU A 673 -1.30 -33.74 31.18
N ALA A 674 -2.23 -33.89 32.13
CA ALA A 674 -2.46 -32.90 33.18
C ALA A 674 -1.26 -32.76 34.13
N GLU A 675 -0.61 -33.87 34.48
CA GLU A 675 0.63 -33.90 35.27
C GLU A 675 1.77 -33.17 34.52
N GLU A 676 1.94 -33.42 33.22
CA GLU A 676 2.95 -32.72 32.40
C GLU A 676 2.67 -31.22 32.28
N GLY A 677 1.40 -30.82 32.20
CA GLY A 677 1.02 -29.41 32.15
C GLY A 677 1.26 -28.66 33.47
N GLU A 678 1.13 -29.35 34.61
CA GLU A 678 1.44 -28.83 35.94
C GLU A 678 2.95 -28.69 36.18
N LYS A 679 3.74 -29.71 35.82
CA LYS A 679 5.22 -29.67 35.93
C LYS A 679 5.85 -28.68 34.95
N GLY A 680 5.46 -28.77 33.69
CA GLY A 680 5.96 -27.96 32.59
C GLY A 680 5.14 -26.69 32.39
N SER A 681 4.26 -26.73 31.39
CA SER A 681 3.30 -25.67 31.08
C SER A 681 2.11 -26.23 30.32
N LEU A 682 0.95 -25.55 30.38
CA LEU A 682 -0.22 -25.89 29.57
C LEU A 682 0.11 -25.96 28.07
N ARG A 683 0.94 -25.04 27.56
CA ARG A 683 1.36 -25.02 26.15
C ARG A 683 2.11 -26.29 25.77
N TYR A 684 3.01 -26.75 26.63
CA TYR A 684 3.77 -27.98 26.42
C TYR A 684 2.85 -29.21 26.41
N ALA A 685 1.97 -29.35 27.40
CA ALA A 685 1.01 -30.45 27.45
C ALA A 685 0.12 -30.53 26.20
N LEU A 686 -0.36 -29.39 25.70
CA LEU A 686 -1.16 -29.34 24.46
C LEU A 686 -0.34 -29.70 23.21
N GLN A 687 0.96 -29.36 23.18
CA GLN A 687 1.85 -29.69 22.06
C GLN A 687 2.17 -31.18 21.98
N LEU A 688 2.10 -31.93 23.09
CA LEU A 688 2.34 -33.37 23.10
C LEU A 688 1.21 -34.20 22.47
N ILE A 689 -0.02 -33.66 22.42
CA ILE A 689 -1.21 -34.39 21.97
C ILE A 689 -1.06 -34.80 20.49
N THR A 690 -0.63 -33.88 19.62
CA THR A 690 -0.55 -34.14 18.18
C THR A 690 0.55 -35.17 17.83
N PRO A 691 1.79 -35.05 18.32
CA PRO A 691 2.82 -36.08 18.14
C PRO A 691 2.41 -37.44 18.72
N ALA A 692 1.79 -37.46 19.90
CA ALA A 692 1.33 -38.71 20.51
C ALA A 692 0.24 -39.40 19.65
N ASN A 693 -0.65 -38.64 19.03
CA ASN A 693 -1.63 -39.18 18.08
C ASN A 693 -0.97 -39.80 16.84
N ILE A 694 0.13 -39.21 16.35
CA ILE A 694 0.89 -39.75 15.22
C ILE A 694 1.51 -41.09 15.62
N VAL A 695 2.14 -41.20 16.79
CA VAL A 695 2.73 -42.46 17.28
C VAL A 695 1.68 -43.53 17.53
N ALA A 696 0.53 -43.18 18.12
CA ALA A 696 -0.60 -44.08 18.26
C ALA A 696 -1.05 -44.62 16.89
N SER A 697 -1.19 -43.73 15.90
CA SER A 697 -1.58 -44.09 14.54
C SER A 697 -0.56 -44.98 13.83
N LEU A 698 0.74 -44.72 14.00
CA LEU A 698 1.83 -45.55 13.48
C LEU A 698 1.83 -46.94 14.11
N SER A 699 1.43 -47.03 15.38
CA SER A 699 1.22 -48.30 16.09
C SER A 699 -0.09 -49.01 15.71
N GLY A 700 -0.85 -48.49 14.73
CA GLY A 700 -2.16 -49.02 14.32
C GLY A 700 -3.30 -48.77 15.33
N ARG A 701 -3.09 -47.92 16.33
CA ARG A 701 -4.08 -47.55 17.36
C ARG A 701 -4.78 -46.24 17.00
N LYS A 702 -6.05 -46.12 17.39
CA LYS A 702 -6.84 -44.88 17.25
C LYS A 702 -6.93 -44.08 18.55
N GLU A 703 -6.55 -44.68 19.67
CA GLU A 703 -6.54 -44.07 20.98
C GLU A 703 -5.11 -43.76 21.42
N ILE A 704 -4.93 -42.60 22.06
CA ILE A 704 -3.65 -42.18 22.64
C ILE A 704 -3.55 -42.76 24.05
N LEU A 705 -2.49 -43.51 24.34
CA LEU A 705 -2.23 -44.11 25.64
C LEU A 705 -1.16 -43.33 26.44
N PRO A 706 -1.05 -43.53 27.76
CA PRO A 706 -0.01 -42.88 28.57
C PRO A 706 1.42 -43.20 28.13
N THR A 707 1.62 -44.39 27.54
CA THR A 707 2.92 -44.82 26.98
C THR A 707 3.37 -43.91 25.84
N ASP A 708 2.44 -43.47 25.00
CA ASP A 708 2.73 -42.59 23.86
C ASP A 708 3.19 -41.21 24.36
N ILE A 709 2.59 -40.71 25.45
CA ILE A 709 3.04 -39.47 26.11
C ILE A 709 4.43 -39.64 26.73
N GLY A 710 4.71 -40.81 27.32
CA GLY A 710 6.03 -41.16 27.85
C GLY A 710 7.11 -41.11 26.78
N GLU A 711 6.87 -41.74 25.63
CA GLU A 711 7.78 -41.70 24.48
C GLU A 711 7.98 -40.27 23.96
N MET A 712 6.92 -39.45 23.92
CA MET A 712 7.05 -38.05 23.48
C MET A 712 7.91 -37.20 24.42
N ASN A 713 7.91 -37.47 25.73
CA ASN A 713 8.77 -36.74 26.67
C ASN A 713 10.26 -37.08 26.48
N GLU A 714 10.60 -38.25 25.93
CA GLU A 714 11.99 -38.59 25.60
C GLU A 714 12.45 -37.85 24.33
N LEU A 715 11.54 -37.68 23.36
CA LEU A 715 11.83 -37.05 22.08
C LEU A 715 11.76 -35.51 22.13
N PHE A 716 10.82 -34.97 22.91
CA PHE A 716 10.54 -33.54 22.99
C PHE A 716 10.70 -33.06 24.43
N LEU A 717 11.80 -32.38 24.72
CA LEU A 717 12.05 -31.82 26.05
C LEU A 717 11.30 -30.50 26.24
N ASP A 718 10.73 -30.28 27.43
CA ASP A 718 10.24 -28.96 27.82
C ASP A 718 11.40 -27.98 28.08
N ALA A 719 11.10 -26.68 28.04
CA ALA A 719 12.11 -25.63 28.18
C ALA A 719 12.85 -25.65 29.53
N LYS A 720 12.19 -26.01 30.64
CA LYS A 720 12.83 -26.10 31.97
C LYS A 720 13.78 -27.29 32.02
N THR A 721 13.34 -28.45 31.54
CA THR A 721 14.16 -29.67 31.49
C THR A 721 15.38 -29.48 30.59
N SER A 722 15.18 -28.90 29.39
CA SER A 722 16.28 -28.57 28.47
C SER A 722 17.28 -27.59 29.10
N ALA A 723 16.81 -26.51 29.72
CA ALA A 723 17.68 -25.56 30.42
C ALA A 723 18.45 -26.19 31.58
N GLY A 724 17.80 -27.06 32.36
CA GLY A 724 18.43 -27.81 33.44
C GLY A 724 19.54 -28.74 32.96
N MET A 725 19.31 -29.45 31.84
CA MET A 725 20.33 -30.31 31.22
C MET A 725 21.52 -29.49 30.72
N MET A 726 21.29 -28.32 30.10
CA MET A 726 22.37 -27.43 29.68
C MET A 726 23.20 -26.91 30.86
N ALA A 727 22.55 -26.57 31.98
CA ALA A 727 23.23 -26.11 33.18
C ALA A 727 24.05 -27.23 33.84
N ALA A 728 23.51 -28.46 33.90
CA ALA A 728 24.18 -29.62 34.48
C ALA A 728 25.36 -30.12 33.62
N ALA A 729 25.31 -29.93 32.30
CA ALA A 729 26.37 -30.34 31.37
C ALA A 729 27.60 -29.42 31.36
N GLY A 730 27.68 -28.42 32.26
CA GLY A 730 28.91 -27.66 32.50
C GLY A 730 29.36 -26.74 31.35
N GLY A 731 28.43 -26.29 30.49
CA GLY A 731 28.75 -25.29 29.45
C GLY A 731 29.60 -25.83 28.30
N GLY A 732 29.00 -26.67 27.44
CA GLY A 732 29.59 -27.11 26.16
C GLY A 732 29.05 -26.39 24.92
N TYR A 733 28.12 -25.46 25.09
CA TYR A 733 27.50 -24.70 24.01
C TYR A 733 28.04 -23.27 24.09
N THR A 734 28.96 -22.94 23.19
CA THR A 734 29.77 -21.71 23.19
C THR A 734 28.92 -20.45 23.38
N GLY A 735 29.07 -19.80 24.54
CA GLY A 735 28.39 -18.55 24.91
C GLY A 735 28.29 -18.29 26.41
N GLY A 736 28.48 -19.32 27.25
CA GLY A 736 28.43 -19.22 28.71
C GLY A 736 29.78 -18.88 29.36
N ALA A 737 30.45 -17.83 28.93
CA ALA A 737 31.53 -17.19 29.70
C ALA A 737 31.82 -15.79 29.15
N SER A 738 31.07 -14.80 29.63
CA SER A 738 31.57 -13.45 29.77
C SER A 738 31.09 -12.93 31.12
N SER A 739 32.07 -12.74 32.00
CA SER A 739 32.05 -12.14 33.33
C SER A 739 30.99 -11.07 33.55
#